data_AF-A0A077WC09-F1
#
_entry.id   AF-A0A077WC09-F1
#
_cell.length_a   1.000
_cell.length_b   1.000
_cell.length_c   1.000
_cell.angle_alpha   90.00
_cell.angle_beta   90.00
_cell.angle_gamma   90.00
#
_symmetry.space_group_name_H-M   'P 1'
#
loop_
_entity.id
_entity.type
_entity.pdbx_description
1 polymer ?
#
loop_
_entity_poly.entity_id
_entity_poly.type
_entity_poly.pdbx_seq_one_letter_code
_entity_poly.pdbx_strand_id
1 'polypeptide(L)'
;MFQSSYRRASKWTLGVSAVAATTFATLYSSHNKPIRSPLLLPTVYAEAIPPPNESNRSSHDNNNNKKVNELIGNLFRRSDIVRMMHVPSIPSMTAKLPSTEDINEKIAELYPSFTSQIEYIKQSYAYLWDFLSMEDFRHMMDEMEKEASDEKTYPEVAKDAHVRMGVSLSEDEQAFLQARKTRQREAFANFIGVPVSQVEIADIPVTGIATSGGGYRAMVGSAGYLKAMKDTGALDTVTYLAGVSGSCWGLAQLYSPLTDTNFNTMKDHLKSHVHTHLANMNNFISILQAAPENSKILMQGIIERYYQQNGDINLVDIFGMMLGGTLLTRKKTISKDEEDDSTLEEPDGTLIKPLLLDRKTMKLSNQRKYIEDGSLPMPIYCVVRHDIESDPDEGDVYQWFEFTPFEMGSEEINAWIPVWAFGRKFEQGKNIERLPEQTMGIMMGVFGSAFAASLSHFYQEIRSFVPSSALEKADGLLLQYRDSMSVYHPISPAWFPNPFYQLHVHAWTPVIDRLINSKNLCLADAGLDNNIPFYPLLRKGRDVDVIFAIDLSADIQTAPHFERAEGYVRRRGIEGWPKGAGWPKDSQQGLGTCTVFASEATETPEQHTSSNMDPDHHPVTLIYFPLISNPNYDPDFDPQTAEFCSTWNFVYTPDQVQQLMDLAETNWKDNVDHVRDVLRKVWERKRAQRLAREQAISQQQIAQIA
;
A
#
# COMPACT_ATOMS: atom_id res chain seq x y z
N MET A 1 -9.20 33.97 1.66
CA MET A 1 -7.95 34.14 0.89
C MET A 1 -7.58 32.85 0.11
N PHE A 2 -8.58 32.13 -0.42
CA PHE A 2 -8.42 30.80 -1.04
C PHE A 2 -8.58 30.80 -2.57
N GLN A 3 -8.52 31.96 -3.23
CA GLN A 3 -8.75 32.08 -4.68
C GLN A 3 -7.55 32.63 -5.48
N SER A 4 -6.41 32.95 -4.85
CA SER A 4 -5.26 33.53 -5.56
C SER A 4 -4.21 32.53 -6.05
N SER A 5 -4.18 31.30 -5.53
CA SER A 5 -3.11 30.33 -5.84
C SER A 5 -3.37 29.47 -7.09
N TYR A 6 -4.62 29.35 -7.54
CA TYR A 6 -4.98 28.61 -8.75
C TYR A 6 -4.78 29.40 -10.07
N ARG A 7 -4.52 30.72 -9.99
CA ARG A 7 -4.38 31.60 -11.16
C ARG A 7 -2.96 31.77 -11.71
N ARG A 8 -1.95 31.08 -11.16
CA ARG A 8 -0.56 31.14 -11.68
C ARG A 8 -0.04 29.86 -12.34
N ALA A 9 -0.68 28.71 -12.14
CA ALA A 9 -0.34 27.48 -12.87
C ALA A 9 -0.93 27.42 -14.30
N SER A 10 -1.85 28.31 -14.65
CA SER A 10 -2.53 28.33 -15.96
C SER A 10 -1.86 29.20 -17.04
N LYS A 11 -0.60 29.63 -16.84
CA LYS A 11 0.13 30.45 -17.84
C LYS A 11 1.06 29.67 -18.77
N TRP A 12 1.17 28.34 -18.63
CA TRP A 12 1.93 27.48 -19.55
C TRP A 12 1.06 26.59 -20.45
N THR A 13 -0.26 26.73 -20.39
CA THR A 13 -1.25 25.97 -21.20
C THR A 13 -2.28 26.88 -21.88
N LEU A 14 -1.85 28.05 -22.37
CA LEU A 14 -2.70 28.99 -23.13
C LEU A 14 -2.20 29.18 -24.56
N GLY A 15 -2.41 28.14 -25.36
CA GLY A 15 -2.64 28.26 -26.79
C GLY A 15 -3.74 27.26 -27.11
N VAL A 16 -4.89 27.74 -27.60
CA VAL A 16 -6.11 26.97 -27.91
C VAL A 16 -7.08 26.76 -26.73
N SER A 17 -7.79 27.83 -26.30
CA SER A 17 -9.20 27.77 -25.85
C SER A 17 -9.71 29.14 -25.43
N ALA A 18 -10.20 29.93 -26.40
CA ALA A 18 -10.89 31.18 -26.14
C ALA A 18 -12.12 31.31 -27.05
N VAL A 19 -13.17 30.49 -26.80
CA VAL A 19 -14.52 30.71 -27.38
C VAL A 19 -15.68 30.33 -26.42
N ALA A 20 -15.50 29.56 -25.36
CA ALA A 20 -16.63 29.03 -24.57
C ALA A 20 -16.90 29.73 -23.23
N ALA A 21 -17.19 31.04 -23.22
CA ALA A 21 -17.43 31.81 -21.98
C ALA A 21 -18.73 32.65 -21.95
N THR A 22 -19.78 32.29 -22.71
CA THR A 22 -20.99 33.16 -22.81
C THR A 22 -22.35 32.46 -22.68
N THR A 23 -22.49 31.34 -21.94
CA THR A 23 -23.79 30.65 -21.85
C THR A 23 -24.16 30.09 -20.46
N PHE A 24 -23.81 30.79 -19.38
CA PHE A 24 -24.31 30.46 -18.03
C PHE A 24 -24.87 31.70 -17.32
N ALA A 25 -25.98 32.24 -17.85
CA ALA A 25 -26.73 33.31 -17.21
C ALA A 25 -28.20 33.37 -17.67
N THR A 26 -28.93 32.26 -17.65
CA THR A 26 -30.42 32.27 -17.68
C THR A 26 -30.94 30.87 -17.41
N LEU A 27 -31.27 30.58 -16.14
CA LEU A 27 -32.30 29.61 -15.71
C LEU A 27 -32.32 29.57 -14.17
N TYR A 28 -32.77 30.68 -13.58
CA TYR A 28 -33.20 30.77 -12.17
C TYR A 28 -34.48 31.60 -12.13
N SER A 29 -35.62 30.90 -11.96
CA SER A 29 -36.98 31.39 -11.68
C SER A 29 -37.90 30.24 -12.17
N SER A 30 -38.68 29.50 -11.39
CA SER A 30 -39.68 29.94 -10.42
C SER A 30 -40.42 28.73 -9.79
N HIS A 31 -40.79 28.86 -8.50
CA HIS A 31 -42.00 28.34 -7.79
C HIS A 31 -41.99 27.03 -6.96
N ASN A 32 -41.77 27.20 -5.64
CA ASN A 32 -42.62 26.93 -4.45
C ASN A 32 -43.73 25.81 -4.37
N LYS A 33 -43.50 24.88 -3.41
CA LYS A 33 -44.32 24.46 -2.22
C LYS A 33 -45.44 23.35 -2.29
N PRO A 34 -45.76 22.68 -1.14
CA PRO A 34 -45.93 21.21 -0.95
C PRO A 34 -47.33 20.74 -0.49
N ILE A 35 -47.59 19.43 -0.26
CA ILE A 35 -48.65 18.90 0.68
C ILE A 35 -48.50 17.37 1.01
N ARG A 36 -48.52 17.09 2.34
CA ARG A 36 -49.05 15.99 3.22
C ARG A 36 -49.23 14.49 2.81
N SER A 37 -48.90 13.62 3.78
CA SER A 37 -49.31 12.21 4.08
C SER A 37 -50.68 12.13 4.82
N PRO A 38 -51.29 10.98 5.29
CA PRO A 38 -50.76 9.62 5.61
C PRO A 38 -51.72 8.38 5.45
N LEU A 39 -51.32 7.21 6.04
CA LEU A 39 -52.07 5.96 6.44
C LEU A 39 -52.17 4.84 5.38
N LEU A 40 -52.08 3.50 5.63
CA LEU A 40 -52.09 2.58 6.81
C LEU A 40 -51.55 1.17 6.40
N LEU A 41 -51.03 0.40 7.36
CA LEU A 41 -50.65 -1.04 7.38
C LEU A 41 -51.91 -1.99 7.35
N PRO A 42 -51.85 -3.32 7.06
CA PRO A 42 -51.15 -4.35 7.89
C PRO A 42 -50.61 -5.67 7.24
N THR A 43 -49.52 -6.16 7.85
CA THR A 43 -49.15 -7.51 8.38
C THR A 43 -49.69 -8.85 7.81
N VAL A 44 -48.73 -9.71 7.36
CA VAL A 44 -48.43 -11.14 7.66
C VAL A 44 -49.49 -12.25 7.53
N TYR A 45 -49.18 -13.32 6.78
CA TYR A 45 -49.24 -14.75 7.20
C TYR A 45 -48.39 -15.67 6.30
N ALA A 46 -47.82 -16.71 6.92
CA ALA A 46 -46.94 -17.75 6.37
C ALA A 46 -47.71 -19.05 6.06
N GLU A 47 -47.21 -19.87 5.12
CA GLU A 47 -47.41 -21.34 4.93
C GLU A 47 -46.81 -21.72 3.54
N ALA A 48 -46.23 -22.86 3.21
CA ALA A 48 -45.69 -24.04 3.90
C ALA A 48 -44.82 -24.78 2.83
N ILE A 49 -43.76 -25.46 3.26
CA ILE A 49 -42.85 -26.26 2.40
C ILE A 49 -43.32 -27.73 2.37
N PRO A 50 -43.39 -28.42 1.21
CA PRO A 50 -43.40 -29.88 1.14
C PRO A 50 -41.99 -30.46 0.85
N PRO A 51 -41.71 -31.72 1.24
CA PRO A 51 -40.36 -32.30 1.31
C PRO A 51 -39.82 -32.76 -0.07
N PRO A 52 -38.50 -33.01 -0.21
CA PRO A 52 -37.87 -33.26 -1.50
C PRO A 52 -38.03 -34.71 -1.95
N ASN A 53 -38.37 -34.89 -3.23
CA ASN A 53 -38.21 -36.17 -3.93
C ASN A 53 -36.77 -36.30 -4.43
N GLU A 54 -36.17 -37.45 -4.15
CA GLU A 54 -34.89 -37.90 -4.67
C GLU A 54 -34.94 -38.04 -6.20
N SER A 55 -34.31 -37.11 -6.91
CA SER A 55 -33.64 -37.34 -8.20
C SER A 55 -32.92 -36.06 -8.62
N ASN A 56 -31.59 -36.08 -8.58
CA ASN A 56 -30.71 -35.50 -9.60
C ASN A 56 -29.28 -35.40 -9.09
N ARG A 57 -28.46 -36.39 -9.46
CA ARG A 57 -26.99 -36.28 -9.53
C ARG A 57 -26.54 -35.46 -10.75
N SER A 58 -27.20 -34.32 -11.03
CA SER A 58 -26.86 -33.42 -12.14
C SER A 58 -26.87 -31.93 -11.76
N SER A 59 -27.02 -31.61 -10.47
CA SER A 59 -27.12 -30.23 -9.98
C SER A 59 -25.78 -29.59 -9.60
N HIS A 60 -24.68 -30.34 -9.51
CA HIS A 60 -23.35 -29.77 -9.24
C HIS A 60 -22.72 -29.17 -10.52
N ASP A 61 -22.74 -29.88 -11.65
CA ASP A 61 -22.16 -29.38 -12.91
C ASP A 61 -22.88 -28.13 -13.46
N ASN A 62 -24.20 -28.05 -13.33
CA ASN A 62 -24.96 -26.89 -13.81
C ASN A 62 -24.76 -25.64 -12.94
N ASN A 63 -24.47 -25.79 -11.65
CA ASN A 63 -24.27 -24.66 -10.75
C ASN A 63 -22.85 -24.09 -10.86
N ASN A 64 -21.86 -24.96 -11.05
CA ASN A 64 -20.47 -24.56 -11.30
C ASN A 64 -20.31 -23.92 -12.68
N ASN A 65 -20.91 -24.49 -13.73
CA ASN A 65 -20.93 -23.87 -15.06
C ASN A 65 -21.61 -22.49 -15.03
N LYS A 66 -22.66 -22.30 -14.21
CA LYS A 66 -23.30 -21.01 -14.05
C LYS A 66 -22.41 -20.00 -13.30
N LYS A 67 -21.82 -20.37 -12.16
CA LYS A 67 -20.89 -19.51 -11.39
C LYS A 67 -19.67 -19.09 -12.19
N VAL A 68 -19.07 -20.02 -12.95
CA VAL A 68 -17.88 -19.71 -13.76
C VAL A 68 -18.25 -18.90 -14.99
N ASN A 69 -19.38 -19.19 -15.66
CA ASN A 69 -19.88 -18.33 -16.73
C ASN A 69 -20.35 -16.97 -16.22
N GLU A 70 -20.74 -16.84 -14.94
CA GLU A 70 -20.97 -15.57 -14.27
C GLU A 70 -19.66 -14.87 -13.94
N LEU A 71 -18.62 -15.55 -13.44
CA LEU A 71 -17.29 -14.96 -13.22
C LEU A 71 -16.66 -14.50 -14.53
N ILE A 72 -16.51 -15.39 -15.51
CA ILE A 72 -16.04 -15.05 -16.86
C ILE A 72 -16.98 -14.01 -17.47
N GLY A 73 -18.28 -14.17 -17.28
CA GLY A 73 -19.30 -13.23 -17.70
C GLY A 73 -19.61 -12.11 -16.71
N ASN A 74 -18.68 -11.68 -15.86
CA ASN A 74 -18.76 -10.48 -15.01
C ASN A 74 -17.40 -9.80 -14.95
N LEU A 75 -16.30 -10.58 -14.88
CA LEU A 75 -15.02 -10.20 -15.49
C LEU A 75 -15.30 -9.65 -16.89
N PHE A 76 -16.20 -10.32 -17.63
CA PHE A 76 -16.45 -10.03 -19.02
C PHE A 76 -17.90 -10.29 -19.50
N ARG A 77 -18.89 -9.50 -19.05
CA ARG A 77 -20.36 -9.65 -19.19
C ARG A 77 -21.35 -8.67 -18.51
N ARG A 78 -21.83 -7.62 -19.18
CA ARG A 78 -23.24 -7.17 -19.05
C ARG A 78 -23.63 -6.41 -20.31
N SER A 79 -24.70 -6.86 -20.96
CA SER A 79 -25.24 -6.31 -22.22
C SER A 79 -26.36 -5.29 -22.03
N ASP A 80 -26.60 -4.78 -20.82
CA ASP A 80 -27.90 -4.20 -20.49
C ASP A 80 -27.80 -2.81 -19.82
N ILE A 81 -27.13 -1.82 -20.46
CA ILE A 81 -27.42 -0.38 -20.25
C ILE A 81 -27.25 0.39 -21.59
N VAL A 82 -28.08 0.07 -22.58
CA VAL A 82 -28.32 0.96 -23.75
C VAL A 82 -29.73 1.58 -23.69
N ARG A 83 -30.40 1.60 -22.53
CA ARG A 83 -31.65 2.35 -22.39
C ARG A 83 -31.59 3.35 -21.26
N MET A 84 -31.73 4.61 -21.68
CA MET A 84 -31.90 5.84 -20.90
C MET A 84 -30.62 6.52 -20.43
N MET A 85 -29.84 7.04 -21.37
CA MET A 85 -29.29 8.40 -21.19
C MET A 85 -29.37 9.17 -22.51
N HIS A 86 -30.02 10.33 -22.45
CA HIS A 86 -29.89 11.37 -23.47
C HIS A 86 -28.40 11.71 -23.54
N VAL A 87 -27.74 11.36 -24.64
CA VAL A 87 -26.43 11.91 -24.99
C VAL A 87 -26.66 13.41 -25.18
N PRO A 88 -26.11 14.30 -24.33
CA PRO A 88 -26.12 15.71 -24.68
C PRO A 88 -25.37 15.82 -26.01
N SER A 89 -25.98 16.41 -27.02
CA SER A 89 -25.30 16.68 -28.29
C SER A 89 -24.01 17.44 -27.98
N ILE A 90 -22.88 16.76 -28.18
CA ILE A 90 -21.55 17.34 -28.12
C ILE A 90 -21.57 18.51 -29.12
N PRO A 91 -21.29 19.76 -28.71
CA PRO A 91 -21.08 20.83 -29.68
C PRO A 91 -19.98 20.34 -30.60
N SER A 92 -20.18 20.35 -31.92
CA SER A 92 -19.17 19.88 -32.87
C SER A 92 -17.91 20.73 -32.74
N MET A 93 -17.00 20.33 -31.86
CA MET A 93 -15.62 20.78 -31.87
C MET A 93 -14.96 19.94 -32.94
N THR A 94 -14.85 20.53 -34.13
CA THR A 94 -13.92 20.14 -35.19
C THR A 94 -12.48 20.39 -34.74
N ALA A 95 -12.07 19.82 -33.60
CA ALA A 95 -10.68 19.47 -33.37
C ALA A 95 -10.55 18.06 -33.94
N LYS A 96 -9.83 17.93 -35.06
CA LYS A 96 -9.56 16.63 -35.68
C LYS A 96 -9.08 15.67 -34.59
N LEU A 97 -9.80 14.57 -34.40
CA LEU A 97 -9.24 13.40 -33.75
C LEU A 97 -7.87 13.15 -34.39
N PRO A 98 -6.79 13.06 -33.62
CA PRO A 98 -5.49 12.73 -34.18
C PRO A 98 -5.64 11.43 -34.98
N SER A 99 -5.02 11.42 -36.14
CA SER A 99 -5.01 10.22 -36.97
C SER A 99 -4.31 9.09 -36.21
N THR A 100 -4.56 7.84 -36.60
CA THR A 100 -3.82 6.69 -36.08
C THR A 100 -2.30 6.86 -36.22
N GLU A 101 -1.85 7.62 -37.22
CA GLU A 101 -0.45 7.98 -37.45
C GLU A 101 0.08 8.98 -36.40
N ASP A 102 -0.70 10.01 -36.04
CA ASP A 102 -0.32 11.00 -35.01
C ASP A 102 -0.26 10.38 -33.59
N ILE A 103 -1.11 9.38 -33.31
CA ILE A 103 -1.11 8.61 -32.06
C ILE A 103 0.11 7.68 -32.03
N ASN A 104 0.41 7.01 -33.15
CA ASN A 104 1.57 6.13 -33.27
C ASN A 104 2.90 6.91 -33.18
N GLU A 105 2.98 8.14 -33.69
CA GLU A 105 4.16 9.01 -33.54
C GLU A 105 4.40 9.38 -32.07
N LYS A 106 3.35 9.82 -31.34
CA LYS A 106 3.47 10.14 -29.90
C LYS A 106 3.84 8.92 -29.05
N ILE A 107 3.30 7.76 -29.39
CA ILE A 107 3.62 6.48 -28.74
C ILE A 107 5.06 6.06 -29.07
N ALA A 108 5.53 6.24 -30.30
CA ALA A 108 6.91 5.98 -30.69
C ALA A 108 7.91 6.97 -30.06
N GLU A 109 7.48 8.20 -29.75
CA GLU A 109 8.26 9.22 -29.05
C GLU A 109 8.43 8.88 -27.55
N LEU A 110 7.35 8.45 -26.88
CA LEU A 110 7.35 8.13 -25.45
C LEU A 110 7.86 6.71 -25.14
N TYR A 111 7.61 5.77 -26.05
CA TYR A 111 7.96 4.36 -25.89
C TYR A 111 8.41 3.75 -27.24
N PRO A 112 9.66 3.96 -27.67
CA PRO A 112 10.16 3.50 -28.98
C PRO A 112 10.05 1.99 -29.21
N SER A 113 9.98 1.18 -28.14
CA SER A 113 9.78 -0.27 -28.18
C SER A 113 8.31 -0.70 -28.23
N PHE A 114 7.37 0.22 -28.03
CA PHE A 114 5.94 -0.09 -27.88
C PHE A 114 5.26 -0.35 -29.22
N THR A 115 5.61 0.39 -30.28
CA THR A 115 5.12 0.14 -31.64
C THR A 115 5.47 -1.26 -32.14
N SER A 116 6.66 -1.80 -31.78
CA SER A 116 7.03 -3.20 -32.04
C SER A 116 6.28 -4.22 -31.18
N GLN A 117 5.75 -3.80 -30.02
CA GLN A 117 5.03 -4.66 -29.08
C GLN A 117 3.50 -4.61 -29.27
N ILE A 118 2.94 -3.66 -30.01
CA ILE A 118 1.48 -3.46 -30.15
C ILE A 118 0.75 -4.71 -30.65
N GLU A 119 1.24 -5.37 -31.72
CA GLU A 119 0.59 -6.59 -32.23
C GLU A 119 0.68 -7.75 -31.24
N TYR A 120 1.77 -7.81 -30.49
CA TYR A 120 1.97 -8.82 -29.45
C TYR A 120 1.08 -8.55 -28.23
N ILE A 121 0.89 -7.28 -27.84
CA ILE A 121 -0.06 -6.86 -26.80
C ILE A 121 -1.48 -7.29 -27.20
N LYS A 122 -1.93 -7.02 -28.44
CA LYS A 122 -3.24 -7.46 -28.93
C LYS A 122 -3.45 -8.96 -28.83
N GLN A 123 -2.45 -9.73 -29.28
CA GLN A 123 -2.48 -11.20 -29.23
C GLN A 123 -2.54 -11.70 -27.79
N SER A 124 -1.79 -11.09 -26.88
CA SER A 124 -1.80 -11.46 -25.46
C SER A 124 -3.12 -11.15 -24.77
N TYR A 125 -3.75 -10.01 -25.05
CA TYR A 125 -5.11 -9.76 -24.56
C TYR A 125 -6.14 -10.75 -25.13
N ALA A 126 -6.03 -11.13 -26.41
CA ALA A 126 -6.87 -12.17 -27.00
C ALA A 126 -6.60 -13.55 -26.39
N TYR A 127 -5.34 -13.89 -26.11
CA TYR A 127 -4.98 -15.16 -25.48
C TYR A 127 -5.47 -15.25 -24.04
N LEU A 128 -5.26 -14.20 -23.23
CA LEU A 128 -5.79 -14.14 -21.87
C LEU A 128 -7.31 -14.31 -21.87
N TRP A 129 -7.99 -13.72 -22.85
CA TRP A 129 -9.42 -13.89 -23.04
C TRP A 129 -9.81 -15.34 -23.31
N ASP A 130 -9.09 -15.98 -24.24
CA ASP A 130 -9.34 -17.37 -24.59
C ASP A 130 -9.10 -18.26 -23.36
N PHE A 131 -7.97 -18.12 -22.65
CA PHE A 131 -7.67 -18.82 -21.41
C PHE A 131 -8.80 -18.69 -20.38
N LEU A 132 -9.27 -17.47 -20.12
CA LEU A 132 -10.34 -17.24 -19.15
C LEU A 132 -11.66 -17.88 -19.59
N SER A 133 -11.87 -18.09 -20.89
CA SER A 133 -13.06 -18.71 -21.45
C SER A 133 -12.99 -20.25 -21.58
N MET A 134 -11.82 -20.85 -21.35
CA MET A 134 -11.55 -22.29 -21.52
C MET A 134 -12.14 -23.16 -20.41
N GLU A 135 -12.32 -24.46 -20.73
CA GLU A 135 -12.75 -25.48 -19.77
C GLU A 135 -11.73 -25.65 -18.63
N ASP A 136 -10.43 -25.54 -18.93
CA ASP A 136 -9.34 -25.63 -17.95
C ASP A 136 -9.44 -24.55 -16.85
N PHE A 137 -9.83 -23.32 -17.21
CA PHE A 137 -10.06 -22.26 -16.23
C PHE A 137 -11.24 -22.60 -15.31
N ARG A 138 -12.31 -23.21 -15.84
CA ARG A 138 -13.46 -23.67 -15.02
C ARG A 138 -13.06 -24.78 -14.06
N HIS A 139 -12.26 -25.72 -14.54
CA HIS A 139 -11.73 -26.78 -13.70
C HIS A 139 -10.86 -26.22 -12.56
N MET A 140 -9.98 -25.27 -12.87
CA MET A 140 -9.16 -24.57 -11.87
C MET A 140 -10.01 -23.87 -10.82
N MET A 141 -11.07 -23.15 -11.23
CA MET A 141 -12.03 -22.51 -10.33
C MET A 141 -12.66 -23.51 -9.34
N ASP A 142 -13.13 -24.64 -9.86
CA ASP A 142 -13.77 -25.70 -9.08
C ASP A 142 -12.79 -26.35 -8.09
N GLU A 143 -11.54 -26.56 -8.50
CA GLU A 143 -10.48 -27.03 -7.61
C GLU A 143 -10.20 -26.02 -6.49
N MET A 144 -10.10 -24.73 -6.82
CA MET A 144 -9.83 -23.68 -5.83
C MET A 144 -10.98 -23.52 -4.83
N GLU A 145 -12.23 -23.62 -5.27
CA GLU A 145 -13.39 -23.60 -4.36
C GLU A 145 -13.35 -24.79 -3.37
N LYS A 146 -12.95 -25.98 -3.84
CA LYS A 146 -12.76 -27.16 -2.98
C LYS A 146 -11.58 -26.96 -2.02
N GLU A 147 -10.45 -26.49 -2.53
CA GLU A 147 -9.22 -26.22 -1.77
C GLU A 147 -9.40 -25.11 -0.73
N ALA A 148 -10.27 -24.13 -0.94
CA ALA A 148 -10.47 -23.00 -0.01
C ALA A 148 -10.90 -23.44 1.40
N SER A 149 -11.48 -24.65 1.51
CA SER A 149 -11.86 -25.27 2.79
C SER A 149 -10.83 -26.29 3.32
N ASP A 150 -9.76 -26.56 2.57
CA ASP A 150 -8.73 -27.53 2.95
C ASP A 150 -7.76 -26.97 3.99
N GLU A 151 -7.87 -27.46 5.21
CA GLU A 151 -7.03 -27.08 6.34
C GLU A 151 -5.55 -27.48 6.17
N LYS A 152 -5.22 -28.43 5.27
CA LYS A 152 -3.82 -28.77 4.98
C LYS A 152 -3.16 -27.69 4.14
N THR A 153 -3.90 -27.15 3.18
CA THR A 153 -3.43 -26.08 2.29
C THR A 153 -3.51 -24.72 2.97
N TYR A 154 -4.59 -24.48 3.73
CA TYR A 154 -4.85 -23.24 4.47
C TYR A 154 -5.09 -23.51 5.96
N PRO A 155 -4.04 -23.69 6.77
CA PRO A 155 -4.17 -23.99 8.20
C PRO A 155 -4.96 -22.92 8.98
N GLU A 156 -4.98 -21.68 8.51
CA GLU A 156 -5.75 -20.60 9.10
C GLU A 156 -7.27 -20.77 8.95
N VAL A 157 -7.76 -21.59 8.02
CA VAL A 157 -9.19 -21.88 7.83
C VAL A 157 -9.76 -22.63 9.03
N ALA A 158 -8.95 -23.47 9.69
CA ALA A 158 -9.31 -24.18 10.92
C ALA A 158 -9.45 -23.24 12.15
N LYS A 159 -8.97 -22.00 12.07
CA LYS A 159 -8.92 -21.06 13.20
C LYS A 159 -10.12 -20.11 13.22
N ASP A 160 -10.65 -19.86 14.42
CA ASP A 160 -11.58 -18.77 14.69
C ASP A 160 -10.82 -17.48 15.04
N ALA A 161 -11.26 -16.37 14.47
CA ALA A 161 -10.73 -15.04 14.69
C ALA A 161 -11.70 -14.21 15.54
N HIS A 162 -11.13 -13.48 16.50
CA HIS A 162 -11.84 -12.54 17.34
C HIS A 162 -11.20 -11.16 17.21
N VAL A 163 -12.02 -10.12 17.27
CA VAL A 163 -11.52 -8.75 17.36
C VAL A 163 -10.90 -8.54 18.74
N ARG A 164 -9.62 -8.21 18.77
CA ARG A 164 -8.89 -7.79 19.95
C ARG A 164 -9.14 -6.31 20.19
N MET A 165 -9.80 -5.99 21.30
CA MET A 165 -9.98 -4.62 21.76
C MET A 165 -8.84 -4.20 22.68
N GLY A 166 -8.30 -3.00 22.49
CA GLY A 166 -7.34 -2.41 23.42
C GLY A 166 -6.31 -1.49 22.78
N VAL A 167 -5.75 -0.63 23.64
CA VAL A 167 -4.67 0.32 23.30
C VAL A 167 -3.29 -0.35 23.26
N SER A 168 -3.13 -1.48 23.95
CA SER A 168 -1.84 -2.16 24.04
C SER A 168 -1.45 -2.83 22.71
N LEU A 169 -0.14 -3.03 22.53
CA LEU A 169 0.40 -3.91 21.51
C LEU A 169 -0.09 -5.35 21.74
N SER A 170 -0.18 -6.13 20.66
CA SER A 170 -0.46 -7.57 20.75
C SER A 170 0.64 -8.32 21.50
N GLU A 171 0.34 -9.50 22.03
CA GLU A 171 1.35 -10.35 22.68
C GLU A 171 2.48 -10.72 21.71
N ASP A 172 2.15 -10.98 20.44
CA ASP A 172 3.11 -11.25 19.37
C ASP A 172 4.07 -10.06 19.15
N GLU A 173 3.55 -8.83 19.08
CA GLU A 173 4.39 -7.64 18.90
C GLU A 173 5.25 -7.34 20.14
N GLN A 174 4.73 -7.59 21.35
CA GLN A 174 5.51 -7.48 22.59
C GLN A 174 6.65 -8.51 22.63
N ALA A 175 6.38 -9.75 22.24
CA ALA A 175 7.38 -10.80 22.16
C ALA A 175 8.47 -10.45 21.11
N PHE A 176 8.04 -9.94 19.95
CA PHE A 176 8.95 -9.41 18.92
C PHE A 176 9.87 -8.32 19.49
N LEU A 177 9.32 -7.33 20.21
CA LEU A 177 10.11 -6.24 20.77
C LEU A 177 11.20 -6.74 21.72
N GLN A 178 10.89 -7.71 22.58
CA GLN A 178 11.87 -8.30 23.49
C GLN A 178 12.97 -9.07 22.73
N ALA A 179 12.59 -9.89 21.76
CA ALA A 179 13.52 -10.63 20.92
C ALA A 179 14.42 -9.67 20.11
N ARG A 180 13.83 -8.65 19.49
CA ARG A 180 14.53 -7.64 18.68
C ARG A 180 15.53 -6.85 19.50
N LYS A 181 15.15 -6.31 20.66
CA LYS A 181 16.12 -5.57 21.52
C LYS A 181 17.28 -6.44 21.98
N THR A 182 17.02 -7.71 22.27
CA THR A 182 18.07 -8.66 22.64
C THR A 182 19.07 -8.86 21.50
N ARG A 183 18.58 -9.06 20.26
CA ARG A 183 19.45 -9.19 19.07
C ARG A 183 20.15 -7.89 18.70
N GLN A 184 19.50 -6.75 18.90
CA GLN A 184 20.03 -5.43 18.58
C GLN A 184 21.24 -5.05 19.43
N ARG A 185 21.41 -5.60 20.64
CA ARG A 185 22.42 -5.14 21.60
C ARG A 185 23.83 -5.03 21.01
N GLU A 186 24.30 -6.09 20.36
CA GLU A 186 25.66 -6.11 19.79
C GLU A 186 25.76 -5.20 18.57
N ALA A 187 24.82 -5.31 17.63
CA ALA A 187 24.80 -4.47 16.43
C ALA A 187 24.70 -2.97 16.77
N PHE A 188 23.88 -2.63 17.76
CA PHE A 188 23.72 -1.26 18.26
C PHE A 188 25.01 -0.73 18.86
N ALA A 189 25.65 -1.48 19.78
CA ALA A 189 26.91 -1.10 20.40
C ALA A 189 28.02 -0.88 19.35
N ASN A 190 28.13 -1.78 18.38
CA ASN A 190 29.06 -1.68 17.28
C ASN A 190 28.77 -0.47 16.39
N PHE A 191 27.50 -0.27 16.03
CA PHE A 191 27.08 0.85 15.19
C PHE A 191 27.41 2.18 15.85
N ILE A 192 27.05 2.38 17.13
CA ILE A 192 27.36 3.61 17.87
C ILE A 192 28.79 3.66 18.39
N GLY A 193 29.66 2.68 18.13
CA GLY A 193 31.06 2.70 18.55
C GLY A 193 31.25 2.78 20.08
N VAL A 194 30.59 1.91 20.85
CA VAL A 194 30.83 1.70 22.29
C VAL A 194 31.00 0.21 22.59
N PRO A 195 31.66 -0.17 23.70
CA PRO A 195 31.73 -1.58 24.11
C PRO A 195 30.34 -2.16 24.42
N VAL A 196 30.07 -3.39 23.95
CA VAL A 196 28.79 -4.11 24.20
C VAL A 196 28.46 -4.21 25.70
N SER A 197 29.47 -4.27 26.56
CA SER A 197 29.33 -4.30 28.03
C SER A 197 28.73 -3.01 28.62
N GLN A 198 28.74 -1.90 27.88
CA GLN A 198 28.12 -0.65 28.33
C GLN A 198 26.64 -0.53 27.92
N VAL A 199 26.20 -1.34 26.95
CA VAL A 199 24.84 -1.28 26.42
C VAL A 199 23.97 -2.28 27.17
N GLU A 200 23.05 -1.77 27.98
CA GLU A 200 21.94 -2.54 28.55
C GLU A 200 20.75 -2.55 27.58
N ILE A 201 19.99 -3.65 27.56
CA ILE A 201 18.83 -3.83 26.66
C ILE A 201 17.79 -2.71 26.87
N ALA A 202 17.62 -2.25 28.12
CA ALA A 202 16.70 -1.18 28.47
C ALA A 202 17.11 0.20 27.91
N ASP A 203 18.39 0.40 27.59
CA ASP A 203 18.92 1.67 27.08
C ASP A 203 18.83 1.76 25.55
N ILE A 204 18.61 0.63 24.86
CA ILE A 204 18.52 0.59 23.40
C ILE A 204 17.27 1.40 22.97
N PRO A 205 17.45 2.47 22.17
CA PRO A 205 16.33 3.23 21.67
C PRO A 205 15.48 2.39 20.73
N VAL A 206 14.16 2.54 20.81
CA VAL A 206 13.27 2.00 19.78
C VAL A 206 13.35 2.94 18.58
N THR A 207 13.72 2.40 17.42
CA THR A 207 13.85 3.22 16.21
C THR A 207 12.93 2.70 15.10
N GLY A 208 12.36 3.62 14.33
CA GLY A 208 11.46 3.31 13.22
C GLY A 208 11.92 3.98 11.93
N ILE A 209 11.80 3.29 10.81
CA ILE A 209 11.91 3.89 9.49
C ILE A 209 10.50 4.18 8.97
N ALA A 210 10.28 5.37 8.42
CA ALA A 210 9.08 5.75 7.69
C ALA A 210 9.47 6.07 6.24
N THR A 211 9.17 5.17 5.30
CA THR A 211 9.45 5.33 3.87
C THR A 211 8.19 5.76 3.12
N SER A 212 8.29 6.88 2.38
CA SER A 212 7.12 7.46 1.72
C SER A 212 6.63 6.68 0.49
N GLY A 213 5.45 7.03 -0.01
CA GLY A 213 4.92 6.54 -1.28
C GLY A 213 5.50 7.25 -2.51
N GLY A 214 5.24 6.71 -3.71
CA GLY A 214 5.74 7.27 -4.97
C GLY A 214 5.98 6.26 -6.10
N GLY A 215 5.15 5.22 -6.22
CA GLY A 215 5.27 4.23 -7.29
C GLY A 215 6.64 3.50 -7.32
N TYR A 216 7.15 3.21 -8.51
CA TYR A 216 8.47 2.56 -8.67
C TYR A 216 9.62 3.43 -8.18
N ARG A 217 9.52 4.76 -8.23
CA ARG A 217 10.55 5.64 -7.64
C ARG A 217 10.72 5.38 -6.16
N ALA A 218 9.63 5.31 -5.40
CA ALA A 218 9.68 5.01 -3.98
C ALA A 218 10.17 3.57 -3.72
N MET A 219 9.71 2.59 -4.50
CA MET A 219 10.16 1.20 -4.38
C MET A 219 11.68 1.06 -4.59
N VAL A 220 12.23 1.64 -5.66
CA VAL A 220 13.65 1.56 -5.99
C VAL A 220 14.50 2.41 -5.04
N GLY A 221 14.08 3.63 -4.76
CA GLY A 221 14.81 4.52 -3.85
C GLY A 221 14.84 4.01 -2.41
N SER A 222 13.73 3.47 -1.89
CA SER A 222 13.72 2.83 -0.56
C SER A 222 14.63 1.61 -0.50
N ALA A 223 14.68 0.79 -1.56
CA ALA A 223 15.61 -0.33 -1.65
C ALA A 223 17.09 0.12 -1.57
N GLY A 224 17.44 1.24 -2.23
CA GLY A 224 18.78 1.83 -2.16
C GLY A 224 19.14 2.32 -0.76
N TYR A 225 18.25 3.08 -0.10
CA TYR A 225 18.48 3.51 1.28
C TYR A 225 18.61 2.34 2.25
N LEU A 226 17.69 1.37 2.19
CA LEU A 226 17.72 0.20 3.08
C LEU A 226 18.95 -0.67 2.86
N LYS A 227 19.39 -0.82 1.61
CA LYS A 227 20.66 -1.47 1.27
C LYS A 227 21.83 -0.76 1.93
N ALA A 228 21.93 0.57 1.78
CA ALA A 228 22.99 1.36 2.39
C ALA A 228 22.98 1.25 3.91
N MET A 229 21.79 1.32 4.53
CA MET A 229 21.63 1.13 5.98
C MET A 229 22.06 -0.26 6.42
N LYS A 230 21.81 -1.30 5.62
CA LYS A 230 22.29 -2.66 5.92
C LYS A 230 23.81 -2.75 5.80
N ASP A 231 24.39 -2.22 4.74
CA ASP A 231 25.83 -2.23 4.49
C ASP A 231 26.61 -1.46 5.58
N THR A 232 26.03 -0.39 6.13
CA THR A 232 26.64 0.37 7.23
C THR A 232 26.26 -0.14 8.63
N GLY A 233 25.48 -1.22 8.75
CA GLY A 233 25.04 -1.80 10.03
C GLY A 233 23.91 -1.03 10.75
N ALA A 234 23.38 0.03 10.16
CA ALA A 234 22.32 0.84 10.77
C ALA A 234 20.97 0.11 10.77
N LEU A 235 20.66 -0.67 9.72
CA LEU A 235 19.39 -1.41 9.63
C LEU A 235 19.24 -2.41 10.78
N ASP A 236 20.35 -2.96 11.27
CA ASP A 236 20.35 -3.88 12.41
C ASP A 236 20.06 -3.18 13.74
N THR A 237 20.05 -1.84 13.78
CA THR A 237 19.59 -1.03 14.92
C THR A 237 18.10 -0.64 14.84
N VAL A 238 17.43 -0.96 13.73
CA VAL A 238 16.04 -0.55 13.46
C VAL A 238 15.04 -1.54 14.05
N THR A 239 14.00 -1.04 14.70
CA THR A 239 12.93 -1.88 15.30
C THR A 239 11.74 -2.02 14.36
N TYR A 240 11.30 -0.92 13.75
CA TYR A 240 10.11 -0.88 12.88
C TYR A 240 10.45 -0.33 11.49
N LEU A 241 9.76 -0.83 10.46
CA LEU A 241 9.90 -0.37 9.08
C LEU A 241 8.51 -0.16 8.47
N ALA A 242 8.04 1.08 8.47
CA ALA A 242 6.74 1.49 7.97
C ALA A 242 6.83 2.01 6.53
N GLY A 243 5.96 1.48 5.67
CA GLY A 243 5.86 1.87 4.26
C GLY A 243 4.47 2.39 3.88
N VAL A 244 4.46 3.26 2.88
CA VAL A 244 3.27 3.72 2.15
C VAL A 244 3.44 3.40 0.67
N SER A 245 2.37 3.00 0.00
CA SER A 245 2.30 2.89 -1.47
C SER A 245 3.47 2.11 -2.08
N GLY A 246 4.21 2.68 -3.03
CA GLY A 246 5.37 2.05 -3.67
C GLY A 246 6.40 1.44 -2.72
N SER A 247 6.63 2.03 -1.54
CA SER A 247 7.53 1.44 -0.53
C SER A 247 6.98 0.13 0.04
N CYS A 248 5.65 -0.02 0.17
CA CYS A 248 5.03 -1.30 0.53
C CYS A 248 5.37 -2.41 -0.47
N TRP A 249 5.48 -2.11 -1.76
CA TRP A 249 5.88 -3.10 -2.77
C TRP A 249 7.33 -3.57 -2.57
N GLY A 250 8.21 -2.65 -2.16
CA GLY A 250 9.58 -2.97 -1.76
C GLY A 250 9.63 -3.87 -0.53
N LEU A 251 8.83 -3.56 0.51
CA LEU A 251 8.72 -4.40 1.71
C LEU A 251 8.18 -5.79 1.39
N ALA A 252 7.15 -5.91 0.55
CA ALA A 252 6.59 -7.19 0.15
C ALA A 252 7.65 -8.11 -0.50
N GLN A 253 8.53 -7.54 -1.32
CA GLN A 253 9.65 -8.28 -1.94
C GLN A 253 10.75 -8.62 -0.93
N LEU A 254 11.11 -7.67 -0.05
CA LEU A 254 12.17 -7.84 0.95
C LEU A 254 11.83 -8.95 1.96
N TYR A 255 10.59 -8.97 2.45
CA TYR A 255 10.08 -9.98 3.38
C TYR A 255 9.48 -11.17 2.63
N SER A 256 10.16 -11.65 1.58
CA SER A 256 9.75 -12.83 0.83
C SER A 256 10.97 -13.66 0.44
N PRO A 257 10.80 -14.98 0.17
CA PRO A 257 11.92 -15.81 -0.25
C PRO A 257 12.55 -15.35 -1.55
N LEU A 258 11.88 -14.49 -2.33
CA LEU A 258 12.42 -13.89 -3.54
C LEU A 258 13.80 -13.29 -3.30
N THR A 259 13.89 -12.45 -2.28
CA THR A 259 15.12 -11.76 -1.90
C THR A 259 15.80 -12.47 -0.73
N ASP A 260 15.03 -13.20 0.08
CA ASP A 260 15.46 -13.75 1.37
C ASP A 260 16.23 -12.70 2.19
N THR A 261 15.72 -11.46 2.16
CA THR A 261 16.24 -10.30 2.87
C THR A 261 17.61 -9.80 2.37
N ASN A 262 18.04 -10.27 1.19
CA ASN A 262 19.26 -9.84 0.52
C ASN A 262 18.99 -8.68 -0.46
N PHE A 263 19.59 -7.52 -0.19
CA PHE A 263 19.41 -6.32 -1.01
C PHE A 263 20.10 -6.37 -2.39
N ASN A 264 21.15 -7.18 -2.57
CA ASN A 264 21.74 -7.37 -3.90
C ASN A 264 20.81 -8.21 -4.77
N THR A 265 20.24 -9.29 -4.21
CA THR A 265 19.20 -10.07 -4.89
C THR A 265 17.99 -9.19 -5.23
N MET A 266 17.57 -8.30 -4.32
CA MET A 266 16.49 -7.34 -4.59
C MET A 266 16.85 -6.40 -5.74
N LYS A 267 18.07 -5.87 -5.78
CA LYS A 267 18.54 -5.01 -6.88
C LYS A 267 18.50 -5.73 -8.23
N ASP A 268 19.05 -6.94 -8.30
CA ASP A 268 19.09 -7.74 -9.53
C ASP A 268 17.68 -8.13 -9.99
N HIS A 269 16.80 -8.42 -9.03
CA HIS A 269 15.37 -8.65 -9.29
C HIS A 269 14.69 -7.43 -9.91
N LEU A 270 14.87 -6.25 -9.31
CA LEU A 270 14.31 -5.00 -9.85
C LEU A 270 14.81 -4.74 -11.27
N LYS A 271 16.13 -4.79 -11.49
CA LYS A 271 16.74 -4.60 -12.82
C LYS A 271 16.14 -5.51 -13.89
N SER A 272 15.76 -6.73 -13.52
CA SER A 272 15.21 -7.73 -14.44
C SER A 272 13.69 -7.73 -14.57
N HIS A 273 12.93 -7.02 -13.73
CA HIS A 273 11.45 -7.11 -13.74
C HIS A 273 10.74 -5.78 -14.00
N VAL A 274 11.37 -4.63 -13.72
CA VAL A 274 10.71 -3.32 -13.88
C VAL A 274 10.99 -2.63 -15.21
N HIS A 275 11.73 -3.27 -16.13
CA HIS A 275 12.01 -2.74 -17.47
C HIS A 275 10.87 -2.95 -18.47
N THR A 276 9.82 -3.64 -18.07
CA THR A 276 8.60 -3.85 -18.86
C THR A 276 7.42 -3.26 -18.10
N HIS A 277 6.54 -2.55 -18.79
CA HIS A 277 5.36 -1.96 -18.16
C HIS A 277 4.47 -3.05 -17.53
N LEU A 278 3.92 -2.78 -16.34
CA LEU A 278 3.12 -3.73 -15.56
C LEU A 278 1.89 -4.28 -16.35
N ALA A 279 1.40 -3.49 -17.31
CA ALA A 279 0.27 -3.85 -18.16
C ALA A 279 0.64 -4.70 -19.38
N ASN A 280 1.91 -5.04 -19.54
CA ASN A 280 2.32 -6.01 -20.52
C ASN A 280 1.86 -7.42 -20.09
N MET A 281 0.89 -7.98 -20.84
CA MET A 281 0.29 -9.28 -20.54
C MET A 281 1.15 -10.47 -20.92
N ASN A 282 2.27 -10.29 -21.65
CA ASN A 282 3.10 -11.40 -22.11
C ASN A 282 3.74 -12.11 -20.91
N ASN A 283 4.39 -11.35 -20.04
CA ASN A 283 4.98 -11.91 -18.82
C ASN A 283 3.89 -12.57 -17.96
N PHE A 284 2.73 -11.91 -17.82
CA PHE A 284 1.59 -12.45 -17.09
C PHE A 284 1.12 -13.81 -17.63
N ILE A 285 0.96 -13.92 -18.95
CA ILE A 285 0.56 -15.16 -19.64
C ILE A 285 1.63 -16.24 -19.49
N SER A 286 2.90 -15.90 -19.67
CA SER A 286 4.00 -16.84 -19.48
C SER A 286 4.02 -17.39 -18.05
N ILE A 287 3.72 -16.57 -17.04
CA ILE A 287 3.61 -17.04 -15.65
C ILE A 287 2.43 -18.00 -15.48
N LEU A 288 1.26 -17.67 -16.05
CA LEU A 288 0.08 -18.54 -16.01
C LEU A 288 0.38 -19.92 -16.63
N GLN A 289 1.04 -19.93 -17.79
CA GLN A 289 1.37 -21.15 -18.54
C GLN A 289 2.54 -21.93 -17.94
N ALA A 290 3.42 -21.28 -17.19
CA ALA A 290 4.64 -21.91 -16.69
C ALA A 290 4.36 -23.09 -15.74
N ALA A 291 3.29 -23.01 -14.94
CA ALA A 291 2.82 -24.11 -14.10
C ALA A 291 1.34 -23.91 -13.69
N PRO A 292 0.52 -24.99 -13.59
CA PRO A 292 -0.86 -24.90 -13.12
C PRO A 292 -1.01 -24.21 -11.76
N GLU A 293 -0.07 -24.43 -10.84
CA GLU A 293 -0.09 -23.79 -9.52
C GLU A 293 0.11 -22.27 -9.60
N ASN A 294 0.86 -21.74 -10.58
CA ASN A 294 1.00 -20.30 -10.75
C ASN A 294 -0.35 -19.67 -11.11
N SER A 295 -1.11 -20.32 -12.00
CA SER A 295 -2.47 -19.89 -12.37
C SER A 295 -3.40 -19.86 -11.16
N LYS A 296 -3.38 -20.92 -10.33
CA LYS A 296 -4.16 -20.95 -9.08
C LYS A 296 -3.79 -19.80 -8.16
N ILE A 297 -2.50 -19.56 -7.90
CA ILE A 297 -2.05 -18.52 -6.96
C ILE A 297 -2.37 -17.11 -7.47
N LEU A 298 -2.12 -16.81 -8.75
CA LEU A 298 -2.43 -15.49 -9.34
C LEU A 298 -3.94 -15.22 -9.32
N MET A 299 -4.74 -16.22 -9.65
CA MET A 299 -6.19 -16.06 -9.74
C MET A 299 -6.87 -16.12 -8.37
N GLN A 300 -6.26 -16.73 -7.35
CA GLN A 300 -6.87 -16.91 -6.02
C GLN A 300 -7.40 -15.60 -5.45
N GLY A 301 -6.55 -14.57 -5.44
CA GLY A 301 -6.94 -13.26 -4.94
C GLY A 301 -8.16 -12.72 -5.67
N ILE A 302 -8.13 -12.67 -7.01
CA ILE A 302 -9.26 -12.15 -7.80
C ILE A 302 -10.54 -12.96 -7.60
N ILE A 303 -10.45 -14.28 -7.53
CA ILE A 303 -11.60 -15.17 -7.37
C ILE A 303 -12.27 -14.98 -6.01
N GLU A 304 -11.47 -14.96 -4.94
CA GLU A 304 -11.98 -14.70 -3.60
C GLU A 304 -12.64 -13.32 -3.53
N ARG A 305 -11.99 -12.31 -4.12
CA ARG A 305 -12.49 -10.95 -4.20
C ARG A 305 -13.81 -10.87 -4.97
N TYR A 306 -13.94 -11.57 -6.09
CA TYR A 306 -15.19 -11.66 -6.85
C TYR A 306 -16.37 -12.14 -6.00
N TYR A 307 -16.19 -13.22 -5.24
CA TYR A 307 -17.26 -13.75 -4.38
C TYR A 307 -17.53 -12.85 -3.17
N GLN A 308 -16.49 -12.28 -2.55
CA GLN A 308 -16.66 -11.28 -1.48
C GLN A 308 -17.40 -10.04 -1.97
N GLN A 309 -17.25 -9.72 -3.26
CA GLN A 309 -17.84 -8.54 -3.89
C GLN A 309 -19.19 -8.78 -4.55
N ASN A 310 -19.90 -9.86 -4.19
CA ASN A 310 -21.20 -10.22 -4.75
C ASN A 310 -21.21 -10.38 -6.29
N GLY A 311 -20.10 -10.82 -6.86
CA GLY A 311 -19.96 -11.05 -8.29
C GLY A 311 -19.40 -9.86 -9.08
N ASP A 312 -18.76 -8.90 -8.42
CA ASP A 312 -18.05 -7.77 -9.05
C ASP A 312 -16.54 -7.83 -8.77
N ILE A 313 -15.73 -7.12 -9.56
CA ILE A 313 -14.27 -6.99 -9.36
C ILE A 313 -13.88 -5.52 -9.49
N ASN A 314 -12.99 -5.04 -8.61
CA ASN A 314 -12.49 -3.68 -8.65
C ASN A 314 -11.18 -3.59 -9.47
N LEU A 315 -10.94 -2.45 -10.11
CA LEU A 315 -9.69 -2.15 -10.81
C LEU A 315 -8.45 -2.30 -9.90
N VAL A 316 -8.60 -2.01 -8.61
CA VAL A 316 -7.54 -2.20 -7.60
C VAL A 316 -7.16 -3.68 -7.45
N ASP A 317 -8.14 -4.60 -7.55
CA ASP A 317 -7.87 -6.03 -7.47
C ASP A 317 -7.05 -6.49 -8.69
N ILE A 318 -7.44 -6.03 -9.89
CA ILE A 318 -6.72 -6.30 -11.15
C ILE A 318 -5.30 -5.74 -11.10
N PHE A 319 -5.16 -4.49 -10.64
CA PHE A 319 -3.86 -3.86 -10.46
C PHE A 319 -2.97 -4.67 -9.49
N GLY A 320 -3.53 -5.13 -8.36
CA GLY A 320 -2.82 -5.99 -7.41
C GLY A 320 -2.38 -7.33 -7.99
N MET A 321 -3.23 -7.98 -8.78
CA MET A 321 -2.88 -9.22 -9.49
C MET A 321 -1.69 -9.01 -10.43
N MET A 322 -1.70 -7.93 -11.20
CA MET A 322 -0.62 -7.63 -12.16
C MET A 322 0.68 -7.21 -11.47
N LEU A 323 0.59 -6.46 -10.36
CA LEU A 323 1.73 -6.20 -9.48
C LEU A 323 2.32 -7.49 -8.93
N GLY A 324 1.48 -8.42 -8.46
CA GLY A 324 1.91 -9.73 -7.97
C GLY A 324 2.63 -10.55 -9.05
N GLY A 325 2.06 -10.64 -10.25
CA GLY A 325 2.71 -11.31 -11.38
C GLY A 325 4.01 -10.66 -11.84
N THR A 326 4.16 -9.35 -11.65
CA THR A 326 5.41 -8.65 -12.06
C THR A 326 6.47 -8.71 -10.98
N LEU A 327 6.12 -8.43 -9.73
CA LEU A 327 7.08 -8.17 -8.65
C LEU A 327 7.34 -9.39 -7.76
N LEU A 328 6.48 -10.41 -7.79
CA LEU A 328 6.60 -11.63 -6.97
C LEU A 328 6.85 -12.87 -7.84
N THR A 329 7.65 -12.69 -8.89
CA THR A 329 8.11 -13.76 -9.78
C THR A 329 9.62 -13.92 -9.75
N ARG A 330 10.09 -15.09 -10.15
CA ARG A 330 11.50 -15.43 -10.35
C ARG A 330 11.70 -15.84 -11.79
N LYS A 331 12.85 -15.52 -12.36
CA LYS A 331 13.26 -16.01 -13.68
C LYS A 331 14.19 -17.21 -13.51
N LYS A 332 13.87 -18.33 -14.17
CA LYS A 332 14.74 -19.51 -14.26
C LYS A 332 15.31 -19.57 -15.67
N THR A 333 16.63 -19.55 -15.84
CA THR A 333 17.27 -19.84 -17.13
C THR A 333 17.05 -21.30 -17.49
N ILE A 334 16.68 -21.57 -18.74
CA ILE A 334 16.46 -22.91 -19.26
C ILE A 334 17.29 -23.17 -20.50
N SER A 335 17.48 -24.45 -20.84
CA SER A 335 18.16 -24.85 -22.08
C SER A 335 17.17 -24.88 -23.26
N LYS A 336 17.67 -24.86 -24.50
CA LYS A 336 16.83 -24.99 -25.71
C LYS A 336 16.01 -26.28 -25.75
N ASP A 337 16.48 -27.34 -25.11
CA ASP A 337 15.76 -28.62 -25.05
C ASP A 337 14.56 -28.59 -24.08
N GLU A 338 14.47 -27.56 -23.22
CA GLU A 338 13.39 -27.34 -22.25
C GLU A 338 12.39 -26.25 -22.72
N GLU A 339 12.54 -25.74 -23.94
CA GLU A 339 11.70 -24.69 -24.51
C GLU A 339 10.24 -25.16 -24.67
N ASP A 340 9.32 -24.33 -24.19
CA ASP A 340 7.88 -24.52 -24.28
C ASP A 340 7.17 -23.18 -24.51
N ASP A 341 5.84 -23.22 -24.68
CA ASP A 341 5.03 -22.02 -24.94
C ASP A 341 5.11 -20.95 -23.83
N SER A 342 5.58 -21.29 -22.63
CA SER A 342 5.76 -20.37 -21.50
C SER A 342 7.16 -19.74 -21.43
N THR A 343 8.05 -20.09 -22.36
CA THR A 343 9.43 -19.63 -22.41
C THR A 343 9.51 -18.24 -23.03
N LEU A 344 10.32 -17.36 -22.44
CA LEU A 344 10.64 -16.03 -22.98
C LEU A 344 12.12 -15.98 -23.38
N GLU A 345 12.41 -15.27 -24.47
CA GLU A 345 13.78 -14.99 -24.91
C GLU A 345 14.16 -13.55 -24.51
N GLU A 346 15.23 -13.41 -23.74
CA GLU A 346 15.82 -12.12 -23.41
C GLU A 346 16.60 -11.54 -24.61
N PRO A 347 16.88 -10.22 -24.67
CA PRO A 347 17.55 -9.61 -25.82
C PRO A 347 18.94 -10.17 -26.16
N ASP A 348 19.61 -10.84 -25.21
CA ASP A 348 20.91 -11.49 -25.40
C ASP A 348 20.79 -12.95 -25.91
N GLY A 349 19.57 -13.42 -26.19
CA GLY A 349 19.25 -14.78 -26.64
C GLY A 349 19.11 -15.80 -25.51
N THR A 350 19.14 -15.38 -24.24
CA THR A 350 18.94 -16.26 -23.10
C THR A 350 17.48 -16.67 -22.99
N LEU A 351 17.22 -17.99 -22.95
CA LEU A 351 15.88 -18.53 -22.69
C LEU A 351 15.59 -18.56 -21.19
N ILE A 352 14.48 -17.97 -20.79
CA ILE A 352 14.03 -17.89 -19.41
C ILE A 352 12.60 -18.38 -19.26
N LYS A 353 12.29 -18.92 -18.09
CA LYS A 353 10.95 -19.27 -17.67
C LYS A 353 10.58 -18.50 -16.40
N PRO A 354 9.56 -17.63 -16.44
CA PRO A 354 9.10 -16.94 -15.25
C PRO A 354 8.30 -17.90 -14.36
N LEU A 355 8.55 -17.86 -13.06
CA LEU A 355 7.93 -18.70 -12.05
C LEU A 355 7.40 -17.83 -10.92
N LEU A 356 6.14 -18.01 -10.55
CA LEU A 356 5.58 -17.32 -9.39
C LEU A 356 6.17 -17.89 -8.10
N LEU A 357 6.25 -17.06 -7.06
CA LEU A 357 6.56 -17.55 -5.73
C LEU A 357 5.49 -18.55 -5.24
N ASP A 358 5.93 -19.48 -4.39
CA ASP A 358 5.06 -20.51 -3.81
C ASP A 358 3.90 -19.89 -3.00
N ARG A 359 2.73 -20.54 -3.03
CA ARG A 359 1.50 -20.09 -2.35
C ARG A 359 1.71 -19.74 -0.88
N LYS A 360 2.54 -20.51 -0.15
CA LYS A 360 2.84 -20.28 1.27
C LYS A 360 3.67 -19.02 1.50
N THR A 361 4.17 -18.38 0.46
CA THR A 361 5.04 -17.21 0.57
C THR A 361 4.34 -15.93 0.13
N MET A 362 3.12 -16.07 -0.42
CA MET A 362 2.27 -15.00 -0.93
C MET A 362 1.26 -14.49 0.10
N LYS A 363 1.56 -14.60 1.39
CA LYS A 363 0.70 -14.19 2.51
C LYS A 363 1.46 -13.26 3.44
N LEU A 364 0.79 -12.22 3.96
CA LEU A 364 1.41 -11.26 4.86
C LEU A 364 1.77 -11.92 6.20
N SER A 365 0.91 -12.81 6.71
CA SER A 365 1.17 -13.53 7.96
C SER A 365 2.45 -14.37 7.91
N ASN A 366 2.85 -14.85 6.73
CA ASN A 366 4.05 -15.68 6.57
C ASN A 366 5.36 -14.87 6.61
N GLN A 367 5.28 -13.54 6.66
CA GLN A 367 6.44 -12.69 6.94
C GLN A 367 6.92 -12.78 8.40
N ARG A 368 6.08 -13.31 9.31
CA ARG A 368 6.44 -13.58 10.71
C ARG A 368 7.78 -14.30 10.86
N LYS A 369 8.07 -15.26 9.97
CA LYS A 369 9.32 -16.05 9.98
C LYS A 369 10.61 -15.22 9.90
N TYR A 370 10.54 -13.98 9.42
CA TYR A 370 11.69 -13.09 9.30
C TYR A 370 11.90 -12.21 10.54
N ILE A 371 10.87 -12.08 11.40
CA ILE A 371 10.84 -11.09 12.47
C ILE A 371 10.67 -11.71 13.85
N GLU A 372 10.01 -12.87 13.99
CA GLU A 372 9.66 -13.46 15.30
C GLU A 372 10.87 -13.67 16.22
N ASP A 373 12.03 -13.99 15.64
CA ASP A 373 13.26 -14.19 16.41
C ASP A 373 14.04 -12.90 16.67
N GLY A 374 13.54 -11.75 16.19
CA GLY A 374 14.16 -10.43 16.29
C GLY A 374 15.24 -10.15 15.25
N SER A 375 15.40 -10.97 14.20
CA SER A 375 16.46 -10.80 13.19
C SER A 375 16.32 -9.55 12.33
N LEU A 376 15.09 -9.14 12.03
CA LEU A 376 14.83 -7.99 11.17
C LEU A 376 13.83 -7.01 11.83
N PRO A 377 13.79 -5.75 11.36
CA PRO A 377 12.72 -4.83 11.74
C PRO A 377 11.35 -5.40 11.42
N MET A 378 10.32 -5.03 12.17
CA MET A 378 8.96 -5.44 11.82
C MET A 378 8.40 -4.56 10.69
N PRO A 379 7.94 -5.14 9.57
CA PRO A 379 7.32 -4.37 8.50
C PRO A 379 5.91 -3.92 8.90
N ILE A 380 5.58 -2.68 8.56
CA ILE A 380 4.25 -2.08 8.78
C ILE A 380 3.79 -1.50 7.44
N TYR A 381 2.63 -1.95 6.96
CA TYR A 381 2.02 -1.51 5.72
C TYR A 381 0.81 -0.63 6.05
N CYS A 382 0.72 0.54 5.41
CA CYS A 382 -0.26 1.55 5.78
C CYS A 382 -1.31 1.76 4.70
N VAL A 383 -2.57 1.91 5.13
CA VAL A 383 -3.71 2.32 4.29
C VAL A 383 -4.59 3.30 5.06
N VAL A 384 -5.49 3.96 4.36
CA VAL A 384 -6.52 4.81 4.97
C VAL A 384 -7.91 4.32 4.59
N ARG A 385 -8.86 4.53 5.49
CA ARG A 385 -10.29 4.34 5.24
C ARG A 385 -10.85 5.51 4.44
N HIS A 386 -11.63 5.20 3.40
CA HIS A 386 -12.04 6.15 2.36
C HIS A 386 -13.55 6.46 2.33
N ASP A 387 -14.39 5.76 3.10
CA ASP A 387 -15.86 5.94 3.15
C ASP A 387 -16.33 6.99 4.16
N ILE A 388 -15.51 7.99 4.47
CA ILE A 388 -15.88 9.09 5.36
C ILE A 388 -16.48 10.23 4.53
N GLU A 389 -17.82 10.32 4.44
CA GLU A 389 -18.48 11.52 3.91
C GLU A 389 -18.08 12.74 4.76
N SER A 390 -17.31 13.67 4.19
CA SER A 390 -16.82 14.86 4.88
C SER A 390 -17.86 15.99 4.89
N ASP A 391 -18.13 16.54 6.07
CA ASP A 391 -18.53 17.95 6.19
C ASP A 391 -17.25 18.80 5.97
N PRO A 392 -17.22 19.75 5.01
CA PRO A 392 -16.05 20.59 4.74
C PRO A 392 -15.53 21.37 5.97
N ASP A 393 -16.30 21.49 7.05
CA ASP A 393 -15.91 22.20 8.27
C ASP A 393 -15.27 21.30 9.36
N GLU A 394 -15.29 19.96 9.26
CA GLU A 394 -14.85 19.04 10.35
C GLU A 394 -13.43 18.45 10.21
N GLY A 395 -12.68 18.77 9.15
CA GLY A 395 -11.21 18.75 9.17
C GLY A 395 -10.46 17.40 9.11
N ASP A 396 -11.10 16.23 9.22
CA ASP A 396 -10.45 14.93 8.99
C ASP A 396 -11.31 14.01 8.10
N VAL A 397 -10.76 13.59 6.95
CA VAL A 397 -11.46 12.75 5.96
C VAL A 397 -10.94 11.30 5.93
N TYR A 398 -9.85 11.00 6.65
CA TYR A 398 -9.17 9.70 6.58
C TYR A 398 -8.89 9.13 7.97
N GLN A 399 -9.10 7.82 8.13
CA GLN A 399 -8.75 7.05 9.33
C GLN A 399 -7.68 6.02 8.97
N TRP A 400 -6.57 5.99 9.69
CA TRP A 400 -5.42 5.15 9.37
C TRP A 400 -5.60 3.72 9.85
N PHE A 401 -5.26 2.76 8.99
CA PHE A 401 -5.14 1.36 9.32
C PHE A 401 -3.72 0.88 9.03
N GLU A 402 -3.21 0.05 9.92
CA GLU A 402 -1.93 -0.61 9.76
C GLU A 402 -2.10 -2.11 9.60
N PHE A 403 -1.23 -2.70 8.78
CA PHE A 403 -1.11 -4.11 8.55
C PHE A 403 0.30 -4.53 8.94
N THR A 404 0.40 -5.51 9.82
CA THR A 404 1.66 -6.13 10.25
C THR A 404 1.58 -7.63 9.96
N PRO A 405 2.69 -8.38 10.02
CA PRO A 405 2.61 -9.84 9.96
C PRO A 405 1.78 -10.45 11.10
N PHE A 406 1.50 -9.70 12.17
CA PHE A 406 0.73 -10.14 13.32
C PHE A 406 -0.77 -9.87 13.18
N GLU A 407 -1.13 -8.60 13.08
CA GLU A 407 -2.49 -8.08 13.12
C GLU A 407 -2.69 -6.92 12.13
N MET A 408 -3.96 -6.67 11.80
CA MET A 408 -4.38 -5.43 11.15
C MET A 408 -5.44 -4.72 11.99
N GLY A 409 -5.46 -3.40 11.94
CA GLY A 409 -6.39 -2.60 12.73
C GLY A 409 -6.03 -1.13 12.76
N SER A 410 -6.69 -0.40 13.66
CA SER A 410 -6.50 1.03 13.81
C SER A 410 -6.48 1.42 15.29
N GLU A 411 -5.49 2.22 15.66
CA GLU A 411 -5.39 2.81 17.00
C GLU A 411 -6.53 3.82 17.27
N GLU A 412 -7.11 4.40 16.22
CA GLU A 412 -8.22 5.35 16.37
C GLU A 412 -9.48 4.68 16.91
N ILE A 413 -9.66 3.38 16.66
CA ILE A 413 -10.78 2.56 17.16
C ILE A 413 -10.36 1.57 18.25
N ASN A 414 -9.05 1.40 18.47
CA ASN A 414 -8.46 0.42 19.40
C ASN A 414 -8.97 -1.01 19.16
N ALA A 415 -9.11 -1.40 17.90
CA ALA A 415 -9.63 -2.71 17.49
C ALA A 415 -8.75 -3.32 16.40
N TRP A 416 -8.46 -4.61 16.58
CA TRP A 416 -7.46 -5.34 15.82
C TRP A 416 -7.95 -6.76 15.51
N ILE A 417 -7.58 -7.31 14.36
CA ILE A 417 -7.77 -8.73 14.03
C ILE A 417 -6.45 -9.36 13.62
N PRO A 418 -6.27 -10.68 13.80
CA PRO A 418 -5.14 -11.39 13.20
C PRO A 418 -5.13 -11.17 11.69
N VAL A 419 -3.96 -10.89 11.11
CA VAL A 419 -3.92 -10.44 9.71
C VAL A 419 -4.38 -11.53 8.72
N TRP A 420 -4.18 -12.80 9.07
CA TRP A 420 -4.68 -13.94 8.29
C TRP A 420 -6.21 -14.01 8.19
N ALA A 421 -6.93 -13.29 9.05
CA ALA A 421 -8.40 -13.24 9.05
C ALA A 421 -8.95 -12.08 8.21
N PHE A 422 -8.11 -11.19 7.70
CA PHE A 422 -8.54 -10.07 6.87
C PHE A 422 -9.20 -10.58 5.59
N GLY A 423 -10.31 -9.94 5.19
CA GLY A 423 -11.16 -10.37 4.08
C GLY A 423 -12.33 -11.29 4.48
N ARG A 424 -12.33 -11.85 5.71
CA ARG A 424 -13.49 -12.59 6.24
C ARG A 424 -14.56 -11.63 6.77
N LYS A 425 -15.83 -12.04 6.69
CA LYS A 425 -16.97 -11.41 7.39
C LYS A 425 -16.90 -11.64 8.89
N PHE A 426 -17.19 -10.59 9.64
CA PHE A 426 -17.36 -10.61 11.08
C PHE A 426 -18.74 -10.08 11.48
N GLU A 427 -19.26 -10.57 12.59
CA GLU A 427 -20.39 -9.99 13.32
C GLU A 427 -20.05 -9.99 14.82
N GLN A 428 -20.29 -8.86 15.49
CA GLN A 428 -20.12 -8.73 16.94
C GLN A 428 -18.72 -9.16 17.43
N GLY A 429 -17.70 -8.84 16.63
CA GLY A 429 -16.30 -9.13 16.96
C GLY A 429 -15.85 -10.57 16.71
N LYS A 430 -16.62 -11.40 16.00
CA LYS A 430 -16.26 -12.78 15.65
C LYS A 430 -16.42 -13.02 14.16
N ASN A 431 -15.51 -13.79 13.55
CA ASN A 431 -15.68 -14.17 12.16
C ASN A 431 -16.87 -15.14 12.00
N ILE A 432 -17.69 -14.94 10.97
CA ILE A 432 -18.84 -15.79 10.64
C ILE A 432 -18.61 -16.63 9.37
N GLU A 433 -17.49 -16.41 8.69
CA GLU A 433 -17.04 -17.21 7.57
C GLU A 433 -15.57 -17.62 7.73
N ARG A 434 -15.18 -18.67 7.02
CA ARG A 434 -13.81 -19.21 7.01
C ARG A 434 -13.32 -19.20 5.58
N LEU A 435 -12.41 -18.29 5.30
CA LEU A 435 -11.76 -18.13 3.99
C LEU A 435 -10.23 -18.11 4.19
N PRO A 436 -9.45 -18.53 3.18
CA PRO A 436 -8.01 -18.30 3.16
C PRO A 436 -7.65 -16.82 3.36
N GLU A 437 -6.43 -16.58 3.82
CA GLU A 437 -5.87 -15.23 3.87
C GLU A 437 -5.73 -14.62 2.46
N GLN A 438 -6.02 -13.32 2.34
CA GLN A 438 -5.82 -12.57 1.10
C GLN A 438 -4.37 -12.62 0.61
N THR A 439 -4.17 -12.76 -0.71
CA THR A 439 -2.83 -12.85 -1.28
C THR A 439 -2.10 -11.51 -1.22
N MET A 440 -0.77 -11.56 -1.11
CA MET A 440 0.09 -10.38 -1.10
C MET A 440 -0.09 -9.51 -2.35
N GLY A 441 -0.40 -10.10 -3.51
CA GLY A 441 -0.70 -9.34 -4.73
C GLY A 441 -1.91 -8.41 -4.55
N ILE A 442 -3.02 -8.92 -4.00
CA ILE A 442 -4.19 -8.10 -3.68
C ILE A 442 -3.81 -7.01 -2.67
N MET A 443 -3.07 -7.36 -1.61
CA MET A 443 -2.63 -6.40 -0.61
C MET A 443 -1.76 -5.29 -1.21
N MET A 444 -0.81 -5.61 -2.10
CA MET A 444 0.00 -4.63 -2.83
C MET A 444 -0.85 -3.69 -3.70
N GLY A 445 -1.93 -4.20 -4.30
CA GLY A 445 -2.92 -3.39 -5.01
C GLY A 445 -3.61 -2.38 -4.10
N VAL A 446 -4.07 -2.81 -2.92
CA VAL A 446 -4.70 -1.92 -1.92
C VAL A 446 -3.70 -0.88 -1.40
N PHE A 447 -2.48 -1.29 -1.04
CA PHE A 447 -1.45 -0.40 -0.52
C PHE A 447 -1.08 0.71 -1.52
N GLY A 448 -1.14 0.42 -2.82
CA GLY A 448 -0.84 1.36 -3.90
C GLY A 448 -2.04 1.75 -4.76
N SER A 449 -3.26 1.73 -4.20
CA SER A 449 -4.50 1.87 -4.98
C SER A 449 -4.61 3.18 -5.76
N ALA A 450 -3.83 4.21 -5.39
CA ALA A 450 -3.75 5.46 -6.14
C ALA A 450 -3.28 5.28 -7.59
N PHE A 451 -2.50 4.23 -7.85
CA PHE A 451 -1.96 3.92 -9.18
C PHE A 451 -2.87 3.04 -10.03
N ALA A 452 -4.03 2.61 -9.50
CA ALA A 452 -5.04 1.93 -10.32
C ALA A 452 -5.50 2.84 -11.48
N ALA A 453 -5.47 4.17 -11.31
CA ALA A 453 -5.73 5.13 -12.38
C ALA A 453 -4.73 5.03 -13.54
N SER A 454 -3.46 4.67 -13.29
CA SER A 454 -2.45 4.48 -14.35
C SER A 454 -2.82 3.32 -15.26
N LEU A 455 -3.38 2.24 -14.70
CA LEU A 455 -3.90 1.13 -15.49
C LEU A 455 -5.09 1.58 -16.36
N SER A 456 -5.94 2.46 -15.83
CA SER A 456 -7.02 3.09 -16.59
C SER A 456 -6.52 3.94 -17.75
N HIS A 457 -5.51 4.79 -17.53
CA HIS A 457 -4.92 5.61 -18.58
C HIS A 457 -4.24 4.77 -19.66
N PHE A 458 -3.44 3.78 -19.26
CA PHE A 458 -2.85 2.82 -20.19
C PHE A 458 -3.91 2.12 -21.03
N TYR A 459 -4.99 1.64 -20.40
CA TYR A 459 -6.11 1.06 -21.15
C TYR A 459 -6.71 2.06 -22.15
N GLN A 460 -6.91 3.32 -21.78
CA GLN A 460 -7.44 4.34 -22.71
C GLN A 460 -6.53 4.52 -23.94
N GLU A 461 -5.21 4.47 -23.74
CA GLU A 461 -4.22 4.57 -24.82
C GLU A 461 -4.26 3.35 -25.74
N ILE A 462 -4.39 2.15 -25.17
CA ILE A 462 -4.47 0.91 -25.96
C ILE A 462 -5.88 0.55 -26.42
N ARG A 463 -6.90 1.33 -26.01
CA ARG A 463 -8.32 0.99 -26.22
C ARG A 463 -8.65 0.74 -27.68
N SER A 464 -8.09 1.51 -28.61
CA SER A 464 -8.35 1.31 -30.05
C SER A 464 -7.85 -0.05 -30.59
N PHE A 465 -7.02 -0.75 -29.81
CA PHE A 465 -6.36 -2.00 -30.18
C PHE A 465 -6.92 -3.22 -29.43
N VAL A 466 -7.69 -3.03 -28.36
CA VAL A 466 -8.30 -4.13 -27.60
C VAL A 466 -9.44 -4.76 -28.42
N PRO A 467 -9.54 -6.11 -28.49
CA PRO A 467 -10.61 -6.77 -29.21
C PRO A 467 -12.00 -6.29 -28.77
N SER A 468 -12.92 -6.10 -29.72
CA SER A 468 -14.25 -5.51 -29.45
C SER A 468 -15.05 -6.25 -28.36
N SER A 469 -14.84 -7.56 -28.21
CA SER A 469 -15.44 -8.40 -27.17
C SER A 469 -14.99 -8.08 -25.73
N ALA A 470 -13.80 -7.49 -25.58
CA ALA A 470 -13.20 -7.08 -24.31
C ALA A 470 -13.40 -5.57 -24.02
N LEU A 471 -13.64 -4.75 -25.06
CA LEU A 471 -13.83 -3.30 -24.95
C LEU A 471 -15.00 -2.88 -24.04
N GLU A 472 -16.19 -3.47 -24.24
CA GLU A 472 -17.38 -3.07 -23.48
C GLU A 472 -17.22 -3.24 -21.97
N LYS A 473 -16.39 -4.19 -21.53
CA LYS A 473 -16.23 -4.54 -20.11
C LYS A 473 -15.10 -3.78 -19.45
N ALA A 474 -13.98 -3.61 -20.15
CA ALA A 474 -12.94 -2.74 -19.65
C ALA A 474 -13.44 -1.28 -19.59
N ASP A 475 -14.26 -0.85 -20.55
CA ASP A 475 -15.01 0.41 -20.43
C ASP A 475 -15.96 0.41 -19.23
N GLY A 476 -16.67 -0.70 -18.97
CA GLY A 476 -17.54 -0.86 -17.80
C GLY A 476 -16.80 -0.76 -16.46
N LEU A 477 -15.65 -1.42 -16.31
CA LEU A 477 -14.78 -1.34 -15.13
C LEU A 477 -14.26 0.08 -14.93
N LEU A 478 -13.89 0.78 -16.02
CA LEU A 478 -13.50 2.18 -15.94
C LEU A 478 -14.64 3.10 -15.56
N LEU A 479 -15.85 2.85 -16.07
CA LEU A 479 -17.04 3.60 -15.67
C LEU A 479 -17.36 3.38 -14.20
N GLN A 480 -17.37 2.12 -13.72
CA GLN A 480 -17.55 1.81 -12.31
C GLN A 480 -16.48 2.45 -11.43
N TYR A 481 -15.21 2.36 -11.83
CA TYR A 481 -14.11 3.03 -11.15
C TYR A 481 -14.31 4.54 -11.10
N ARG A 482 -14.80 5.16 -12.18
CA ARG A 482 -15.09 6.60 -12.24
C ARG A 482 -16.30 7.00 -11.40
N ASP A 483 -17.34 6.18 -11.39
CA ASP A 483 -18.58 6.41 -10.65
C ASP A 483 -18.39 6.20 -9.15
N SER A 484 -17.43 5.36 -8.74
CA SER A 484 -17.04 5.19 -7.34
C SER A 484 -16.08 6.25 -6.83
N MET A 485 -15.54 7.11 -7.71
CA MET A 485 -14.82 8.31 -7.28
C MET A 485 -15.82 9.33 -6.74
N SER A 486 -15.56 9.88 -5.56
CA SER A 486 -16.36 10.99 -5.05
C SER A 486 -15.81 12.31 -5.59
N VAL A 487 -16.63 13.37 -5.55
CA VAL A 487 -16.15 14.75 -5.86
C VAL A 487 -14.98 15.15 -4.94
N TYR A 488 -14.89 14.53 -3.76
CA TYR A 488 -13.88 14.80 -2.74
C TYR A 488 -12.66 13.87 -2.86
N HIS A 489 -12.79 12.72 -3.53
CA HIS A 489 -11.72 11.72 -3.66
C HIS A 489 -11.62 11.16 -5.09
N PRO A 490 -10.54 11.47 -5.81
CA PRO A 490 -10.38 11.12 -7.23
C PRO A 490 -9.88 9.68 -7.46
N ILE A 491 -10.04 8.76 -6.50
CA ILE A 491 -9.54 7.38 -6.57
C ILE A 491 -10.59 6.44 -5.98
N SER A 492 -10.92 5.35 -6.68
CA SER A 492 -11.81 4.30 -6.16
C SER A 492 -11.12 3.50 -5.06
N PRO A 493 -11.72 3.36 -3.86
CA PRO A 493 -11.18 2.49 -2.82
C PRO A 493 -11.42 1.02 -3.12
N ALA A 494 -10.58 0.14 -2.56
CA ALA A 494 -10.85 -1.29 -2.48
C ALA A 494 -11.73 -1.56 -1.25
N TRP A 495 -12.84 -2.26 -1.43
CA TRP A 495 -13.77 -2.55 -0.33
C TRP A 495 -13.73 -4.02 0.08
N PHE A 496 -13.75 -4.30 1.38
CA PHE A 496 -13.69 -5.63 1.98
C PHE A 496 -14.84 -5.84 2.96
N PRO A 497 -15.22 -7.09 3.29
CA PRO A 497 -16.03 -7.33 4.48
C PRO A 497 -15.42 -6.66 5.70
N ASN A 498 -16.23 -5.89 6.43
CA ASN A 498 -15.76 -5.12 7.57
C ASN A 498 -15.57 -6.02 8.81
N PRO A 499 -14.33 -6.20 9.32
CA PRO A 499 -14.11 -7.02 10.51
C PRO A 499 -14.67 -6.39 11.80
N PHE A 500 -15.03 -5.11 11.77
CA PHE A 500 -15.56 -4.35 12.91
C PHE A 500 -17.08 -4.20 12.85
N TYR A 501 -17.76 -4.92 11.96
CA TYR A 501 -19.21 -4.84 11.82
C TYR A 501 -19.93 -5.30 13.10
N GLN A 502 -20.86 -4.47 13.57
CA GLN A 502 -21.60 -4.63 14.83
C GLN A 502 -20.71 -4.80 16.07
N LEU A 503 -19.49 -4.26 16.05
CA LEU A 503 -18.59 -4.31 17.19
C LEU A 503 -19.12 -3.43 18.34
N HIS A 504 -19.14 -3.97 19.55
CA HIS A 504 -19.49 -3.20 20.73
C HIS A 504 -18.30 -2.34 21.19
N VAL A 505 -18.43 -1.02 21.04
CA VAL A 505 -17.40 -0.03 21.43
C VAL A 505 -17.85 0.80 22.64
N HIS A 506 -16.90 1.15 23.51
CA HIS A 506 -17.17 1.91 24.73
C HIS A 506 -17.19 3.44 24.51
N ALA A 507 -16.51 3.94 23.48
CA ALA A 507 -16.41 5.37 23.16
C ALA A 507 -16.98 5.63 21.76
N TRP A 508 -18.12 6.30 21.72
CA TRP A 508 -18.85 6.57 20.48
C TRP A 508 -18.37 7.87 19.85
N THR A 509 -17.94 7.80 18.60
CA THR A 509 -17.78 8.96 17.71
C THR A 509 -18.60 8.72 16.44
N PRO A 510 -19.06 9.76 15.73
CA PRO A 510 -19.77 9.59 14.47
C PRO A 510 -18.99 8.76 13.43
N VAL A 511 -17.65 8.88 13.42
CA VAL A 511 -16.75 8.12 12.55
C VAL A 511 -16.76 6.63 12.89
N ILE A 512 -16.72 6.29 14.19
CA ILE A 512 -16.79 4.91 14.67
C ILE A 512 -18.19 4.33 14.44
N ASP A 513 -19.25 5.10 14.66
CA ASP A 513 -20.63 4.65 14.43
C ASP A 513 -20.85 4.23 12.97
N ARG A 514 -20.37 5.02 12.00
CA ARG A 514 -20.41 4.65 10.58
C ARG A 514 -19.62 3.37 10.30
N LEU A 515 -18.45 3.19 10.94
CA LEU A 515 -17.64 1.98 10.76
C LEU A 515 -18.43 0.75 11.20
N ILE A 516 -18.89 0.71 12.44
CA ILE A 516 -19.49 -0.50 13.00
C ILE A 516 -20.86 -0.82 12.39
N ASN A 517 -21.55 0.18 11.82
CA ASN A 517 -22.83 -0.02 11.13
C ASN A 517 -22.67 -0.40 9.64
N SER A 518 -21.47 -0.26 9.07
CA SER A 518 -21.18 -0.65 7.69
C SER A 518 -20.73 -2.11 7.60
N LYS A 519 -21.31 -2.85 6.64
CA LYS A 519 -20.86 -4.21 6.30
C LYS A 519 -19.53 -4.23 5.53
N ASN A 520 -19.16 -3.09 4.93
CA ASN A 520 -18.01 -2.95 4.05
C ASN A 520 -17.00 -1.95 4.65
N LEU A 521 -15.72 -2.30 4.56
CA LEU A 521 -14.59 -1.44 4.90
C LEU A 521 -13.91 -1.03 3.60
N CYS A 522 -13.90 0.27 3.29
CA CYS A 522 -13.30 0.83 2.09
C CYS A 522 -11.89 1.36 2.40
N LEU A 523 -10.87 0.71 1.85
CA LEU A 523 -9.46 1.04 2.07
C LEU A 523 -8.82 1.60 0.80
N ALA A 524 -7.91 2.54 0.97
CA ALA A 524 -7.14 3.14 -0.11
C ALA A 524 -5.70 3.43 0.34
N ASP A 525 -4.84 3.71 -0.63
CA ASP A 525 -3.47 4.15 -0.43
C ASP A 525 -3.36 5.27 0.60
N ALA A 526 -2.55 5.07 1.65
CA ALA A 526 -2.34 6.04 2.72
C ALA A 526 -1.69 7.35 2.22
N GLY A 527 -1.03 7.34 1.06
CA GLY A 527 -0.47 8.53 0.42
C GLY A 527 -1.53 9.59 0.09
N LEU A 528 -2.82 9.22 0.05
CA LEU A 528 -3.93 10.15 -0.06
C LEU A 528 -4.05 11.09 1.14
N ASP A 529 -3.75 10.62 2.35
CA ASP A 529 -3.75 11.45 3.57
C ASP A 529 -2.36 11.99 3.87
N ASN A 530 -1.36 11.13 4.07
CA ASN A 530 0.02 11.57 4.29
C ASN A 530 0.99 10.59 3.66
N ASN A 531 1.90 11.10 2.84
CA ASN A 531 2.80 10.26 2.08
C ASN A 531 3.91 9.65 2.94
N ILE A 532 4.20 10.18 4.14
CA ILE A 532 5.17 9.61 5.08
C ILE A 532 4.43 8.96 6.27
N PRO A 533 4.62 7.66 6.56
CA PRO A 533 3.86 6.94 7.60
C PRO A 533 4.37 7.22 9.02
N PHE A 534 4.19 8.44 9.52
CA PHE A 534 4.52 8.79 10.90
C PHE A 534 3.59 8.12 11.92
N TYR A 535 2.32 7.98 11.56
CA TYR A 535 1.21 7.62 12.42
C TYR A 535 1.42 6.25 13.10
N PRO A 536 1.72 5.15 12.37
CA PRO A 536 1.98 3.87 13.02
C PRO A 536 3.18 3.92 13.98
N LEU A 537 4.18 4.76 13.72
CA LEU A 537 5.36 4.85 14.59
C LEU A 537 5.09 5.64 15.89
N LEU A 538 4.02 6.42 15.94
CA LEU A 538 3.60 7.20 17.10
C LEU A 538 2.54 6.49 17.95
N ARG A 539 2.16 5.25 17.59
CA ARG A 539 1.22 4.42 18.35
C ARG A 539 1.72 4.19 19.77
N LYS A 540 0.83 4.32 20.76
CA LYS A 540 1.16 4.07 22.17
C LYS A 540 1.65 2.63 22.37
N GLY A 541 2.75 2.47 23.11
CA GLY A 541 3.38 1.19 23.41
C GLY A 541 4.49 0.80 22.44
N ARG A 542 4.59 1.42 21.26
CA ARG A 542 5.81 1.32 20.43
C ARG A 542 6.92 2.21 20.96
N ASP A 543 6.56 3.35 21.55
CA ASP A 543 7.46 4.27 22.26
C ASP A 543 8.75 4.55 21.47
N VAL A 544 8.59 4.95 20.21
CA VAL A 544 9.68 5.18 19.25
C VAL A 544 10.47 6.43 19.63
N ASP A 545 11.75 6.25 19.94
CA ASP A 545 12.67 7.33 20.29
C ASP A 545 13.21 8.08 19.07
N VAL A 546 13.42 7.36 17.94
CA VAL A 546 14.00 7.91 16.71
C VAL A 546 13.23 7.46 15.47
N ILE A 547 12.84 8.39 14.61
CA ILE A 547 12.22 8.13 13.31
C ILE A 547 13.19 8.52 12.20
N PHE A 548 13.50 7.59 11.31
CA PHE A 548 14.15 7.85 10.02
C PHE A 548 13.06 8.09 8.98
N ALA A 549 12.77 9.34 8.63
CA ALA A 549 11.81 9.67 7.59
C ALA A 549 12.52 9.75 6.24
N ILE A 550 12.35 8.70 5.42
CA ILE A 550 12.90 8.61 4.08
C ILE A 550 11.82 9.08 3.10
N ASP A 551 12.01 10.30 2.61
CA ASP A 551 11.05 10.97 1.74
C ASP A 551 11.43 10.81 0.28
N LEU A 552 10.65 9.94 -0.35
CA LEU A 552 10.72 9.53 -1.74
C LEU A 552 9.53 10.14 -2.48
N SER A 553 9.06 11.34 -2.12
CA SER A 553 7.99 12.06 -2.82
C SER A 553 8.56 12.87 -3.98
N ALA A 554 7.78 13.08 -5.05
CA ALA A 554 8.22 13.85 -6.21
C ALA A 554 8.08 15.37 -6.01
N ASP A 555 7.47 15.77 -4.90
CA ASP A 555 7.08 17.14 -4.54
C ASP A 555 7.63 17.55 -3.17
N ILE A 556 8.83 17.04 -2.80
CA ILE A 556 9.50 17.29 -1.51
C ILE A 556 9.54 18.79 -1.17
N GLN A 557 9.69 19.65 -2.18
CA GLN A 557 9.78 21.10 -1.98
C GLN A 557 8.46 21.78 -1.60
N THR A 558 7.32 21.12 -1.70
CA THR A 558 6.00 21.73 -1.50
C THR A 558 5.05 20.90 -0.65
N ALA A 559 5.35 19.61 -0.44
CA ALA A 559 4.42 18.70 0.21
C ALA A 559 4.34 18.94 1.74
N PRO A 560 3.13 19.13 2.31
CA PRO A 560 2.97 19.48 3.72
C PRO A 560 2.99 18.25 4.65
N HIS A 561 3.89 17.28 4.41
CA HIS A 561 3.91 16.00 5.14
C HIS A 561 4.06 16.17 6.65
N PHE A 562 4.94 17.08 7.05
CA PHE A 562 5.22 17.38 8.45
C PHE A 562 4.08 18.16 9.11
N GLU A 563 3.46 19.12 8.41
CA GLU A 563 2.30 19.85 8.93
C GLU A 563 1.11 18.91 9.18
N ARG A 564 0.89 17.94 8.28
CA ARG A 564 -0.13 16.91 8.47
C ARG A 564 0.18 16.03 9.69
N ALA A 565 1.44 15.63 9.86
CA ALA A 565 1.90 14.88 11.04
C ALA A 565 1.73 15.68 12.34
N GLU A 566 2.08 16.97 12.35
CA GLU A 566 1.87 17.86 13.50
C GLU A 566 0.38 18.04 13.82
N GLY A 567 -0.49 18.07 12.80
CA GLY A 567 -1.93 18.04 12.96
C GLY A 567 -2.38 16.80 13.73
N TYR A 568 -1.93 15.62 13.30
CA TYR A 568 -2.23 14.35 13.97
C TYR A 568 -1.70 14.30 15.41
N VAL A 569 -0.42 14.64 15.61
CA VAL A 569 0.23 14.70 16.93
C VAL A 569 -0.58 15.56 17.90
N ARG A 570 -1.00 16.75 17.46
CA ARG A 570 -1.80 17.69 18.27
C ARG A 570 -3.17 17.13 18.61
N ARG A 571 -3.87 16.54 17.63
CA ARG A 571 -5.20 15.95 17.84
C ARG A 571 -5.17 14.77 18.80
N ARG A 572 -4.09 14.00 18.78
CA ARG A 572 -3.91 12.82 19.64
C ARG A 572 -3.26 13.13 20.99
N GLY A 573 -2.83 14.37 21.21
CA GLY A 573 -2.10 14.74 22.43
C GLY A 573 -0.77 13.99 22.55
N ILE A 574 -0.13 13.65 21.43
CA ILE A 574 1.18 13.00 21.44
C ILE A 574 2.22 14.03 21.86
N GLU A 575 2.89 13.77 22.97
CA GLU A 575 3.98 14.61 23.45
C GLU A 575 5.33 14.20 22.84
N GLY A 576 6.29 15.12 22.84
CA GLY A 576 7.67 14.82 22.46
C GLY A 576 8.00 14.89 20.96
N TRP A 577 7.01 15.04 20.07
CA TRP A 577 7.24 15.37 18.65
C TRP A 577 8.05 16.68 18.53
N PRO A 578 9.07 16.75 17.64
CA PRO A 578 9.87 17.94 17.45
C PRO A 578 9.02 19.10 16.90
N LYS A 579 8.77 20.12 17.73
CA LYS A 579 7.98 21.30 17.35
C LYS A 579 8.65 22.03 16.19
N GLY A 580 7.89 22.29 15.12
CA GLY A 580 8.42 22.97 13.94
C GLY A 580 9.41 22.11 13.17
N ALA A 581 9.45 20.79 13.39
CA ALA A 581 10.03 19.88 12.43
C ALA A 581 9.22 20.00 11.14
N GLY A 582 9.90 20.34 10.05
CA GLY A 582 9.17 20.67 8.84
C GLY A 582 10.05 21.10 7.69
N TRP A 583 9.63 20.68 6.51
CA TRP A 583 10.08 21.14 5.22
C TRP A 583 8.86 21.10 4.27
N PRO A 584 8.72 22.06 3.34
CA PRO A 584 9.55 23.28 3.17
C PRO A 584 9.28 24.34 4.26
N LYS A 585 10.29 25.13 4.61
CA LYS A 585 10.12 26.40 5.34
C LYS A 585 10.35 27.55 4.36
N ASP A 586 9.85 28.76 4.66
CA ASP A 586 10.16 30.01 3.91
C ASP A 586 11.67 30.38 3.89
N SER A 587 12.56 29.48 4.32
CA SER A 587 14.00 29.66 4.36
C SER A 587 14.61 29.64 2.97
N GLN A 588 15.51 30.60 2.70
CA GLN A 588 16.32 30.64 1.48
C GLN A 588 17.45 29.58 1.43
N GLN A 589 17.65 28.80 2.50
CA GLN A 589 18.61 27.69 2.51
C GLN A 589 17.97 26.42 1.93
N GLY A 590 18.64 25.82 0.95
CA GLY A 590 18.23 24.54 0.36
C GLY A 590 18.31 23.40 1.37
N LEU A 591 17.47 22.39 1.18
CA LEU A 591 17.45 21.16 1.96
C LEU A 591 18.73 20.33 1.70
N GLY A 592 19.41 19.88 2.76
CA GLY A 592 20.50 18.92 2.65
C GLY A 592 19.99 17.48 2.51
N THR A 593 20.87 16.54 2.15
CA THR A 593 20.52 15.10 2.01
C THR A 593 20.15 14.43 3.34
N CYS A 594 20.40 15.09 4.48
CA CYS A 594 19.95 14.68 5.81
C CYS A 594 19.68 15.92 6.67
N THR A 595 18.58 15.92 7.42
CA THR A 595 18.27 16.96 8.42
C THR A 595 17.75 16.32 9.70
N VAL A 596 18.26 16.75 10.86
CA VAL A 596 17.84 16.23 12.16
C VAL A 596 16.95 17.25 12.86
N PHE A 597 15.74 16.84 13.19
CA PHE A 597 14.81 17.57 14.04
C PHE A 597 14.72 16.88 15.39
N ALA A 598 15.49 17.38 16.36
CA ALA A 598 15.39 16.91 17.74
C ALA A 598 14.23 17.62 18.45
N SER A 599 13.55 16.92 19.34
CA SER A 599 12.61 17.55 20.27
C SER A 599 13.33 18.64 21.08
N GLU A 600 12.72 19.83 21.21
CA GLU A 600 13.26 20.98 21.98
C GLU A 600 13.43 20.69 23.48
N ALA A 601 13.17 19.47 23.94
CA ALA A 601 13.64 18.92 25.22
C ALA A 601 15.18 18.78 25.26
N THR A 602 15.88 19.85 24.91
CA THR A 602 17.25 20.13 25.35
C THR A 602 17.16 20.55 26.82
N GLU A 603 17.01 19.59 27.71
CA GLU A 603 17.40 19.80 29.10
C GLU A 603 18.92 19.91 29.13
N THR A 604 19.41 21.13 29.26
CA THR A 604 20.76 21.38 29.76
C THR A 604 20.87 20.69 31.13
N PRO A 605 21.92 19.89 31.42
CA PRO A 605 22.01 19.10 32.65
C PRO A 605 22.07 19.90 33.97
N GLU A 606 21.99 21.23 33.93
CA GLU A 606 22.40 22.07 35.05
C GLU A 606 21.26 22.70 35.86
N GLN A 607 19.99 22.62 35.46
CA GLN A 607 18.93 23.33 36.20
C GLN A 607 17.56 22.63 36.27
N HIS A 608 17.49 21.40 36.78
CA HIS A 608 16.23 20.91 37.38
C HIS A 608 16.49 20.13 38.67
N THR A 609 16.67 20.87 39.77
CA THR A 609 16.44 20.37 41.13
C THR A 609 14.94 20.41 41.44
N SER A 610 14.13 19.47 40.93
CA SER A 610 12.82 19.13 41.51
C SER A 610 12.12 18.00 40.73
N SER A 611 12.15 16.80 41.31
CA SER A 611 11.10 15.75 41.43
C SER A 611 9.90 15.57 40.48
N ASN A 612 9.69 16.33 39.41
CA ASN A 612 8.54 16.17 38.50
C ASN A 612 8.98 16.16 37.02
N MET A 613 9.70 15.13 36.59
CA MET A 613 9.59 14.74 35.18
C MET A 613 8.22 14.10 35.00
N ASP A 614 7.43 14.61 34.05
CA ASP A 614 6.19 13.96 33.65
C ASP A 614 6.52 12.54 33.13
N PRO A 615 6.01 11.47 33.76
CA PRO A 615 6.23 10.10 33.30
C PRO A 615 5.77 9.85 31.86
N ASP A 616 4.87 10.69 31.34
CA ASP A 616 4.28 10.56 30.00
C ASP A 616 5.05 11.33 28.90
N HIS A 617 6.11 12.07 29.23
CA HIS A 617 6.89 12.82 28.24
C HIS A 617 7.94 11.95 27.53
N HIS A 618 7.67 11.55 26.28
CA HIS A 618 8.55 10.71 25.46
C HIS A 618 9.16 11.47 24.26
N PRO A 619 10.38 12.04 24.36
CA PRO A 619 10.95 12.87 23.31
C PRO A 619 11.40 12.08 22.07
N VAL A 620 10.80 12.40 20.92
CA VAL A 620 11.07 11.80 19.61
C VAL A 620 12.11 12.63 18.85
N THR A 621 13.10 11.96 18.25
CA THR A 621 14.06 12.57 17.31
C THR A 621 13.75 12.14 15.90
N LEU A 622 13.62 13.10 14.98
CA LEU A 622 13.34 12.83 13.57
C LEU A 622 14.58 13.08 12.74
N ILE A 623 15.00 12.09 11.97
CA ILE A 623 16.11 12.18 11.01
C ILE A 623 15.51 12.06 9.62
N TYR A 624 15.53 13.16 8.87
CA TYR A 624 14.85 13.29 7.58
C TYR A 624 15.83 13.13 6.42
N PHE A 625 15.52 12.21 5.51
CA PHE A 625 16.28 11.86 4.32
C PHE A 625 15.44 12.11 3.06
N PRO A 626 15.52 13.30 2.47
CA PRO A 626 14.88 13.59 1.20
C PRO A 626 15.64 12.95 0.04
N LEU A 627 14.93 12.36 -0.92
CA LEU A 627 15.52 11.89 -2.17
C LEU A 627 15.72 13.07 -3.13
N ILE A 628 16.88 13.70 -3.02
CA ILE A 628 17.35 14.85 -3.79
C ILE A 628 18.69 14.55 -4.46
N SER A 629 19.10 15.42 -5.38
CA SER A 629 20.41 15.36 -6.04
C SER A 629 21.56 15.40 -5.05
N ASN A 630 22.66 14.75 -5.40
CA ASN A 630 23.87 14.72 -4.58
C ASN A 630 25.11 14.89 -5.47
N PRO A 631 25.84 16.01 -5.33
CA PRO A 631 27.04 16.29 -6.10
C PRO A 631 28.17 15.25 -5.93
N ASN A 632 28.20 14.50 -4.81
CA ASN A 632 29.18 13.45 -4.59
C ASN A 632 28.90 12.17 -5.40
N TYR A 633 27.67 12.02 -5.91
CA TYR A 633 27.26 10.91 -6.77
C TYR A 633 27.26 11.31 -8.24
N ASP A 634 26.35 12.21 -8.60
CA ASP A 634 26.16 12.72 -9.96
C ASP A 634 25.57 14.14 -9.86
N PRO A 635 26.34 15.20 -10.20
CA PRO A 635 25.90 16.57 -10.08
C PRO A 635 24.79 16.96 -11.08
N ASP A 636 24.62 16.18 -12.16
CA ASP A 636 23.66 16.47 -13.23
C ASP A 636 22.35 15.67 -13.07
N PHE A 637 22.33 14.66 -12.18
CA PHE A 637 21.14 13.87 -11.89
C PHE A 637 20.32 14.45 -10.73
N ASP A 638 19.14 14.98 -11.07
CA ASP A 638 18.13 15.38 -10.09
C ASP A 638 16.88 14.47 -10.16
N PRO A 639 16.62 13.64 -9.14
CA PRO A 639 15.45 12.76 -9.11
C PRO A 639 14.12 13.51 -8.97
N GLN A 640 14.12 14.82 -8.66
CA GLN A 640 12.91 15.65 -8.62
C GLN A 640 12.48 16.11 -10.02
N THR A 641 13.41 16.18 -10.98
CA THR A 641 13.12 16.65 -12.35
C THR A 641 13.31 15.58 -13.42
N ALA A 642 14.03 14.50 -13.13
CA ALA A 642 14.25 13.41 -14.07
C ALA A 642 12.92 12.73 -14.46
N GLU A 643 12.64 12.64 -15.76
CA GLU A 643 11.37 12.12 -16.28
C GLU A 643 11.09 10.68 -15.82
N PHE A 644 12.10 9.81 -15.86
CA PHE A 644 11.94 8.42 -15.42
C PHE A 644 11.65 8.29 -13.92
N CYS A 645 12.01 9.30 -13.12
CA CYS A 645 11.70 9.40 -11.70
C CYS A 645 10.28 9.92 -11.43
N SER A 646 9.47 10.19 -12.47
CA SER A 646 8.05 10.50 -12.29
C SER A 646 7.36 9.41 -11.47
N THR A 647 6.53 9.84 -10.52
CA THR A 647 5.69 8.95 -9.70
C THR A 647 4.80 8.03 -10.54
N TRP A 648 4.46 8.46 -11.75
CA TRP A 648 3.60 7.73 -12.69
C TRP A 648 4.35 6.82 -13.66
N ASN A 649 5.68 6.79 -13.62
CA ASN A 649 6.48 5.91 -14.46
C ASN A 649 6.61 4.51 -13.86
N PHE A 650 6.20 3.50 -14.63
CA PHE A 650 6.28 2.07 -14.28
C PHE A 650 7.24 1.29 -15.20
N VAL A 651 8.18 1.99 -15.86
CA VAL A 651 9.21 1.37 -16.71
C VAL A 651 10.57 1.95 -16.37
N TYR A 652 11.44 1.12 -15.82
CA TYR A 652 12.81 1.48 -15.44
C TYR A 652 13.79 0.54 -16.13
N THR A 653 14.71 1.10 -16.91
CA THR A 653 15.84 0.34 -17.43
C THR A 653 16.75 -0.15 -16.29
N PRO A 654 17.53 -1.22 -16.51
CA PRO A 654 18.49 -1.70 -15.53
C PRO A 654 19.45 -0.60 -15.01
N ASP A 655 19.86 0.32 -15.89
CA ASP A 655 20.75 1.43 -15.56
C ASP A 655 20.04 2.50 -14.73
N GLN A 656 18.77 2.81 -15.02
CA GLN A 656 17.96 3.72 -14.20
C GLN A 656 17.70 3.18 -12.79
N VAL A 657 17.47 1.86 -12.66
CA VAL A 657 17.38 1.21 -11.33
C VAL A 657 18.69 1.39 -10.57
N GLN A 658 19.82 1.09 -11.22
CA GLN A 658 21.15 1.26 -10.62
C GLN A 658 21.40 2.73 -10.23
N GLN A 659 21.11 3.67 -11.13
CA GLN A 659 21.35 5.10 -10.93
C GLN A 659 20.59 5.65 -9.72
N LEU A 660 19.31 5.29 -9.57
CA LEU A 660 18.49 5.76 -8.47
C LEU A 660 18.87 5.10 -7.13
N MET A 661 19.21 3.81 -7.15
CA MET A 661 19.70 3.13 -5.95
C MET A 661 21.04 3.71 -5.48
N ASP A 662 21.98 3.96 -6.38
CA ASP A 662 23.29 4.50 -6.03
C ASP A 662 23.21 5.93 -5.49
N LEU A 663 22.30 6.76 -6.02
CA LEU A 663 22.00 8.07 -5.43
C LEU A 663 21.49 7.92 -3.99
N ALA A 664 20.49 7.07 -3.74
CA ALA A 664 19.95 6.83 -2.40
C ALA A 664 21.01 6.28 -1.45
N GLU A 665 21.87 5.36 -1.93
CA GLU A 665 22.99 4.84 -1.16
C GLU A 665 24.00 5.92 -0.78
N THR A 666 24.32 6.82 -1.71
CA THR A 666 25.27 7.92 -1.48
C THR A 666 24.71 8.93 -0.49
N ASN A 667 23.43 9.30 -0.63
CA ASN A 667 22.74 10.20 0.31
C ASN A 667 22.79 9.67 1.75
N TRP A 668 22.64 8.35 1.92
CA TRP A 668 22.84 7.72 3.23
C TRP A 668 24.29 7.74 3.70
N LYS A 669 25.22 7.25 2.86
CA LYS A 669 26.64 7.07 3.23
C LYS A 669 27.30 8.38 3.64
N ASP A 670 26.95 9.48 2.99
CA ASP A 670 27.46 10.82 3.33
C ASP A 670 27.03 11.28 4.74
N ASN A 671 25.99 10.67 5.32
CA ASN A 671 25.36 11.11 6.57
C ASN A 671 25.40 10.05 7.69
N VAL A 672 26.00 8.88 7.45
CA VAL A 672 26.00 7.76 8.43
C VAL A 672 26.66 8.12 9.75
N ASP A 673 27.74 8.91 9.71
CA ASP A 673 28.45 9.34 10.93
C ASP A 673 27.60 10.30 11.76
N HIS A 674 26.87 11.19 11.08
CA HIS A 674 25.93 12.09 11.75
C HIS A 674 24.79 11.32 12.42
N VAL A 675 24.22 10.33 11.72
CA VAL A 675 23.20 9.43 12.30
C VAL A 675 23.73 8.69 13.52
N ARG A 676 24.96 8.17 13.42
CA ARG A 676 25.62 7.45 14.53
C ARG A 676 25.68 8.31 15.78
N ASP A 677 26.09 9.57 15.64
CA ASP A 677 26.18 10.51 16.75
C ASP A 677 24.81 10.82 17.36
N VAL A 678 23.76 10.93 16.53
CA VAL A 678 22.39 11.12 17.02
C VAL A 678 21.92 9.92 17.84
N LEU A 679 22.09 8.69 17.32
CA LEU A 679 21.70 7.47 18.06
C LEU A 679 22.49 7.32 19.36
N ARG A 680 23.79 7.66 19.35
CA ARG A 680 24.63 7.68 20.56
C ARG A 680 24.05 8.62 21.62
N LYS A 681 23.70 9.87 21.25
CA LYS A 681 23.13 10.85 22.18
C LYS A 681 21.79 10.40 22.76
N VAL A 682 20.93 9.81 21.95
CA VAL A 682 19.64 9.26 22.41
C VAL A 682 19.87 8.11 23.40
N TRP A 683 20.82 7.22 23.13
CA TRP A 683 21.20 6.15 24.04
C TRP A 683 21.79 6.68 25.36
N GLU A 684 22.70 7.66 25.30
CA GLU A 684 23.28 8.31 26.50
C GLU A 684 22.19 8.91 27.39
N ARG A 685 21.19 9.57 26.80
CA ARG A 685 20.01 10.09 27.51
C ARG A 685 19.23 8.97 28.20
N LYS A 686 18.87 7.90 27.48
CA LYS A 686 18.10 6.76 28.04
C LYS A 686 18.88 6.08 29.17
N ARG A 687 20.18 5.87 28.97
CA ARG A 687 21.08 5.31 29.97
C ARG A 687 21.14 6.17 31.23
N ALA A 688 21.26 7.49 31.09
CA ALA A 688 21.25 8.41 32.23
C ALA A 688 19.93 8.36 33.00
N GLN A 689 18.80 8.35 32.29
CA GLN A 689 17.46 8.22 32.89
C GLN A 689 17.29 6.91 33.67
N ARG A 690 17.74 5.78 33.12
CA ARG A 690 17.70 4.48 33.82
C ARG A 690 18.54 4.49 35.08
N LEU A 691 19.80 4.93 35.00
CA LEU A 691 20.70 4.96 36.15
C LEU A 691 20.17 5.87 37.27
N ALA A 692 19.55 7.01 36.92
CA ALA A 692 18.89 7.88 37.89
C ALA A 692 17.70 7.21 38.59
N ARG A 693 16.88 6.45 37.85
CA ARG A 693 15.76 5.67 38.42
C ARG A 693 16.25 4.57 39.35
N GLU A 694 17.29 3.82 38.97
CA GLU A 694 17.90 2.77 39.79
C GLU A 694 18.46 3.34 41.10
N GLN A 695 19.14 4.49 41.04
CA GLN A 695 19.63 5.20 42.22
C GLN A 695 18.49 5.65 43.13
N ALA A 696 17.42 6.20 42.58
CA ALA A 696 16.25 6.64 43.35
C ALA A 696 15.56 5.45 44.06
N ILE A 697 15.40 4.31 43.38
CA ILE A 697 14.83 3.08 43.97
C ILE A 697 15.73 2.58 45.09
N SER A 698 17.05 2.55 44.88
CA SER A 698 18.01 2.13 45.91
C SER A 698 17.95 3.03 47.14
N GLN A 699 17.87 4.35 46.96
CA GLN A 699 17.72 5.31 48.06
C GLN A 699 16.39 5.14 48.81
N GLN A 700 15.28 4.92 48.10
CA GLN A 700 13.99 4.64 48.72
C GLN A 700 14.00 3.34 49.54
N GLN A 701 14.62 2.28 49.02
CA GLN A 701 14.76 1.01 49.74
C GLN A 701 15.62 1.17 50.99
N ILE A 702 16.73 1.91 50.92
CA ILE A 702 17.58 2.22 52.09
C ILE A 702 16.78 3.01 53.13
N ALA A 703 15.99 4.01 52.70
CA ALA A 703 15.16 4.82 53.59
C ALA A 703 13.96 4.06 54.20
N GLN A 704 13.52 2.96 53.58
CA GLN A 704 12.49 2.07 54.16
C GLN A 704 13.07 1.07 55.16
N ILE A 705 14.36 0.74 55.04
CA ILE A 705 15.07 -0.18 55.95
C ILE A 705 15.59 0.55 57.19
N ALA A 706 15.99 1.83 57.04
CA ALA A 706 16.39 2.72 58.12
C ALA A 706 15.18 3.24 58.91
#